data_AF-A0A8T1PEQ2-F1
#
_entry.id   AF-A0A8T1PEQ2-F1
#
_cell.length_a   1.000
_cell.length_b   1.000
_cell.length_c   1.000
_cell.angle_alpha   90.00
_cell.angle_beta   90.00
_cell.angle_gamma   90.00
#
_symmetry.space_group_name_H-M   'P 1'
#
loop_
_entity.id
_entity.type
_entity.pdbx_description
1 polymer ?
#
loop_
_entity_poly.entity_id
_entity_poly.type
_entity_poly.pdbx_seq_one_letter_code
_entity_poly.pdbx_strand_id
1 'polypeptide(L)'
;MMTFRVQKRKNMIDERKNVRGDHLPSIEETEPSGGASEEELEGVNKTLDDNVNAVTLENAAFDEVSPKQLFPWMEELESLVRGGVPKDLRGEVWQAFVGVKARQVERYYQDLLDQEGIDGESKDHDESSGVPKKWKRQIEKDIPRTFPGHPALDENGRDSLRRVLLAYARHNPSVGYCQAMNFFAGLLLLLMPEENAFWTLVGILDDYFDGYYTEEMIESQVDQLVFEDLMRERFPKLVNHLDYLGVQVAWISGPWFLSIFVNMLPWESVFRVWDVLLFEGNRVMLFQTALALMELYGPALVTTKDAGDAITLLQSLAGSTFDSSQLVLTACMGYVAVTEVRLQELRQKHRPAVLAIVEERSKGGRISKDSKGLASKLYSFKHDPGSLVEEKKSREGSDNLEDADKSPLSLSTNLDELLNSLSGDSDVDSLPDLQEQVVWLKVELCRLLEEKRAAVLRAEELETALMEMVKQDNRRQLSARVEHLEGEIAELKQALSEKREQEAAMLQVLMRVEQEQRVTEDARLSAEQDAAAQRYVVHVLQEKYEKAMASLAETEKRVVIAESMLEATLQYESGQSKAQSSPGAVRNQDTPTRKVGLLSFGLGWRDRNKGKPSNAQESSESKSANEGTGSNSSGKENKNEEQES
;
A
#
# COMPACT_ATOMS: atom_id res chain seq x y z
N MET A 1 0.12 16.26 18.98
CA MET A 1 1.26 15.32 18.96
C MET A 1 2.07 15.43 17.66
N MET A 2 1.54 15.06 16.50
CA MET A 2 2.38 14.92 15.29
C MET A 2 2.94 16.25 14.76
N THR A 3 2.19 17.35 14.86
CA THR A 3 2.69 18.72 14.61
C THR A 3 3.89 19.07 15.49
N PHE A 4 3.96 18.56 16.72
CA PHE A 4 5.09 18.78 17.65
C PHE A 4 6.32 17.94 17.28
N ARG A 5 6.16 16.75 16.66
CA ARG A 5 7.29 16.01 16.06
C ARG A 5 7.94 16.88 14.96
N VAL A 6 7.11 17.36 14.02
CA VAL A 6 7.54 18.23 12.92
C VAL A 6 8.19 19.51 13.43
N GLN A 7 7.58 20.18 14.42
CA GLN A 7 8.11 21.42 15.00
C GLN A 7 9.46 21.18 15.70
N LYS A 8 9.58 20.12 16.51
CA LYS A 8 10.84 19.76 17.16
C LYS A 8 11.95 19.50 16.12
N ARG A 9 11.65 18.80 15.03
CA ARG A 9 12.63 18.54 13.96
C ARG A 9 13.05 19.83 13.23
N LYS A 10 12.11 20.75 12.95
CA LYS A 10 12.43 22.09 12.40
C LYS A 10 13.40 22.84 13.32
N ASN A 11 13.08 22.98 14.61
CA ASN A 11 13.94 23.64 15.59
C ASN A 11 15.35 23.00 15.63
N MET A 12 15.47 21.67 15.72
CA MET A 12 16.75 20.97 15.72
C MET A 12 17.56 21.13 14.43
N ILE A 13 16.91 21.34 13.28
CA ILE A 13 17.57 21.61 12.00
C ILE A 13 18.10 23.05 11.98
N ASP A 14 17.32 24.01 12.46
CA ASP A 14 17.73 25.42 12.48
C ASP A 14 18.80 25.70 13.55
N GLU A 15 18.77 25.00 14.69
CA GLU A 15 19.90 24.91 15.63
C GLU A 15 21.18 24.36 14.95
N ARG A 16 21.08 23.24 14.22
CA ARG A 16 22.21 22.66 13.47
C ARG A 16 22.75 23.59 12.37
N LYS A 17 21.89 24.42 11.75
CA LYS A 17 22.32 25.46 10.78
C LYS A 17 23.06 26.59 11.49
N ASN A 18 22.50 27.13 12.58
CA ASN A 18 23.13 28.21 13.34
C ASN A 18 24.50 27.80 13.89
N VAL A 19 24.66 26.54 14.34
CA VAL A 19 25.96 25.99 14.80
C VAL A 19 26.99 25.78 13.68
N ARG A 20 26.57 25.81 12.39
CA ARG A 20 27.47 25.75 11.21
C ARG A 20 27.59 27.08 10.46
N GLY A 21 26.89 28.13 10.89
CA GLY A 21 26.63 29.34 10.11
C GLY A 21 27.57 30.51 10.39
N ASP A 22 28.89 30.30 10.43
CA ASP A 22 29.85 31.40 10.63
C ASP A 22 31.04 31.31 9.67
N HIS A 23 30.82 31.66 8.39
CA HIS A 23 31.82 32.13 7.40
C HIS A 23 31.18 32.58 6.06
N LEU A 24 30.64 33.81 6.05
CA LEU A 24 30.54 34.73 4.88
C LEU A 24 29.74 34.33 3.60
N PRO A 25 29.32 35.30 2.77
CA PRO A 25 28.78 36.63 3.08
C PRO A 25 27.39 36.88 2.45
N SER A 26 26.75 38.00 2.81
CA SER A 26 25.48 38.45 2.22
C SER A 26 25.58 38.80 0.73
N ILE A 27 24.47 38.64 0.00
CA ILE A 27 24.25 39.22 -1.33
C ILE A 27 23.22 40.35 -1.21
N GLU A 28 23.40 41.40 -2.02
CA GLU A 28 22.61 42.63 -2.00
C GLU A 28 21.25 42.45 -2.69
N GLU A 29 20.15 42.83 -2.03
CA GLU A 29 18.89 43.11 -2.72
C GLU A 29 18.85 44.60 -3.10
N THR A 30 18.58 44.88 -4.38
CA THR A 30 18.53 46.24 -4.93
C THR A 30 17.09 46.76 -4.98
N GLU A 31 16.83 47.90 -4.33
CA GLU A 31 15.55 48.61 -4.49
C GLU A 31 15.34 49.10 -5.93
N PRO A 32 14.09 49.15 -6.38
CA PRO A 32 13.60 50.18 -7.29
C PRO A 32 12.58 51.09 -6.59
N SER A 33 12.81 52.40 -6.62
CA SER A 33 12.00 53.41 -5.91
C SER A 33 10.88 54.04 -6.76
N GLY A 34 9.72 54.31 -6.14
CA GLY A 34 8.88 55.49 -6.43
C GLY A 34 7.42 55.27 -6.89
N GLY A 35 6.48 56.07 -6.35
CA GLY A 35 5.14 56.30 -6.94
C GLY A 35 3.94 56.33 -5.96
N ALA A 36 3.75 57.43 -5.22
CA ALA A 36 2.73 57.61 -4.17
C ALA A 36 1.24 57.77 -4.61
N SER A 37 0.30 57.28 -3.76
CA SER A 37 -1.05 57.84 -3.39
C SER A 37 -1.86 56.74 -2.65
N GLU A 38 -2.24 56.82 -1.36
CA GLU A 38 -3.20 57.69 -0.61
C GLU A 38 -4.68 57.21 -0.59
N GLU A 39 -5.26 57.16 0.63
CA GLU A 39 -6.66 56.86 1.09
C GLU A 39 -7.26 55.47 0.72
N GLU A 40 -8.15 54.79 1.47
CA GLU A 40 -8.79 54.93 2.81
C GLU A 40 -8.24 53.81 3.78
N LEU A 41 -8.65 53.47 5.02
CA LEU A 41 -9.85 53.54 5.90
C LEU A 41 -11.04 52.61 5.48
N GLU A 42 -11.84 51.95 6.34
CA GLU A 42 -11.90 51.69 7.82
C GLU A 42 -12.08 50.16 8.07
N GLY A 43 -11.99 49.53 9.25
CA GLY A 43 -11.61 49.96 10.61
C GLY A 43 -12.02 48.96 11.73
N VAL A 44 -11.60 49.24 12.98
CA VAL A 44 -12.11 48.72 14.30
C VAL A 44 -11.97 47.19 14.57
N ASN A 45 -11.01 46.65 15.35
CA ASN A 45 -10.53 46.85 16.75
C ASN A 45 -11.47 46.44 17.92
N LYS A 46 -10.98 45.54 18.81
CA LYS A 46 -10.99 45.58 20.31
C LYS A 46 -10.74 44.19 20.95
N THR A 47 -10.20 43.96 22.17
CA THR A 47 -9.28 44.59 23.19
C THR A 47 -9.24 43.58 24.38
N LEU A 48 -8.29 43.47 25.34
CA LEU A 48 -7.05 44.15 25.78
C LEU A 48 -5.92 43.08 25.92
N ASP A 49 -4.61 43.37 25.94
CA ASP A 49 -3.72 43.97 26.99
C ASP A 49 -3.78 43.33 28.40
N ASP A 50 -2.63 42.82 28.91
CA ASP A 50 -1.87 43.58 29.92
C ASP A 50 -0.38 43.16 30.11
N ASN A 51 0.48 44.17 29.93
CA ASN A 51 1.87 44.45 30.34
C ASN A 51 2.82 43.49 31.12
N VAL A 52 4.09 43.50 30.63
CA VAL A 52 5.36 43.79 31.36
C VAL A 52 5.93 42.75 32.36
N ASN A 53 6.98 42.06 31.93
CA ASN A 53 8.37 42.45 32.25
C ASN A 53 9.41 41.72 31.39
N ALA A 54 10.51 42.42 31.05
CA ALA A 54 11.69 41.82 30.43
C ALA A 54 12.91 42.10 31.30
N VAL A 55 13.59 41.05 31.76
CA VAL A 55 14.87 41.12 32.48
C VAL A 55 15.81 40.08 31.88
N THR A 56 17.04 40.50 31.62
CA THR A 56 18.09 39.72 30.94
C THR A 56 18.93 38.89 31.93
N LEU A 57 19.70 37.93 31.39
CA LEU A 57 20.61 37.00 32.09
C LEU A 57 19.84 35.88 32.83
N GLU A 58 20.36 34.65 32.95
CA GLU A 58 21.72 34.16 32.66
C GLU A 58 21.71 32.70 32.16
N ASN A 59 22.87 32.15 31.79
CA ASN A 59 22.99 30.76 31.32
C ASN A 59 22.78 29.74 32.45
N ALA A 60 21.75 28.90 32.35
CA ALA A 60 21.56 27.70 33.17
C ALA A 60 21.06 26.53 32.30
N ALA A 61 21.37 25.30 32.71
CA ALA A 61 21.12 24.10 31.89
C ALA A 61 19.62 23.76 31.80
N PHE A 62 19.08 23.70 30.58
CA PHE A 62 17.77 23.09 30.30
C PHE A 62 17.91 21.58 30.11
N ASP A 63 18.19 20.87 31.20
CA ASP A 63 18.24 19.40 31.25
C ASP A 63 17.14 18.82 32.15
N GLU A 64 15.90 19.30 31.94
CA GLU A 64 14.71 18.74 32.58
C GLU A 64 13.47 18.90 31.68
N VAL A 65 13.21 17.91 30.81
CA VAL A 65 12.04 17.90 29.94
C VAL A 65 10.84 17.35 30.71
N SER A 66 9.92 18.24 31.09
CA SER A 66 8.69 17.89 31.82
C SER A 66 7.89 16.77 31.15
N PRO A 67 7.26 15.84 31.90
CA PRO A 67 6.42 14.80 31.34
C PRO A 67 5.34 15.35 30.39
N LYS A 68 5.09 14.61 29.30
CA LYS A 68 4.07 14.93 28.31
C LYS A 68 2.72 15.16 29.01
N GLN A 69 1.98 16.20 28.61
CA GLN A 69 0.53 16.21 28.81
C GLN A 69 -0.06 15.04 28.01
N LEU A 70 -0.29 13.91 28.68
CA LEU A 70 -0.98 12.76 28.11
C LEU A 70 -2.45 13.14 27.96
N PHE A 71 -2.92 13.21 26.72
CA PHE A 71 -4.36 13.34 26.46
C PHE A 71 -5.04 12.00 26.80
N PRO A 72 -6.21 11.96 27.45
CA PRO A 72 -6.85 10.70 27.83
C PRO A 72 -7.10 9.72 26.66
N TRP A 73 -7.36 10.25 25.46
CA TRP A 73 -7.51 9.45 24.25
C TRP A 73 -6.20 8.80 23.73
N MET A 74 -5.03 9.12 24.32
CA MET A 74 -3.75 8.59 23.86
C MET A 74 -3.60 7.09 24.16
N GLU A 75 -4.05 6.65 25.33
CA GLU A 75 -4.03 5.23 25.74
C GLU A 75 -5.05 4.41 24.94
N GLU A 76 -6.22 4.99 24.67
CA GLU A 76 -7.24 4.43 23.79
C GLU A 76 -6.72 4.29 22.35
N LEU A 77 -6.09 5.33 21.80
CA LEU A 77 -5.50 5.29 20.46
C LEU A 77 -4.32 4.31 20.36
N GLU A 78 -3.48 4.22 21.38
CA GLU A 78 -2.40 3.22 21.47
C GLU A 78 -2.96 1.78 21.47
N SER A 79 -4.04 1.54 22.23
CA SER A 79 -4.77 0.27 22.24
C SER A 79 -5.39 -0.05 20.87
N LEU A 80 -6.05 0.92 20.23
CA LEU A 80 -6.64 0.76 18.89
C LEU A 80 -5.59 0.46 17.80
N VAL A 81 -4.43 1.14 17.83
CA VAL A 81 -3.32 0.89 16.90
C VAL A 81 -2.70 -0.49 17.13
N ARG A 82 -2.50 -0.89 18.39
CA ARG A 82 -2.06 -2.25 18.73
C ARG A 82 -3.10 -3.32 18.40
N GLY A 83 -4.39 -2.99 18.38
CA GLY A 83 -5.46 -3.87 17.89
C GLY A 83 -5.50 -4.02 16.37
N GLY A 84 -5.46 -2.91 15.64
CA GLY A 84 -5.40 -2.87 14.17
C GLY A 84 -5.98 -1.60 13.57
N VAL A 85 -5.22 -0.91 12.72
CA VAL A 85 -5.80 0.13 11.87
C VAL A 85 -6.59 -0.57 10.75
N PRO A 86 -7.90 -0.26 10.57
CA PRO A 86 -8.71 -0.82 9.48
C PRO A 86 -8.09 -0.50 8.12
N LYS A 87 -8.06 -1.49 7.23
CA LYS A 87 -7.38 -1.45 5.94
C LYS A 87 -7.59 -0.13 5.19
N ASP A 88 -8.85 0.27 5.03
CA ASP A 88 -9.24 1.40 4.20
C ASP A 88 -8.94 2.76 4.87
N LEU A 89 -8.67 2.77 6.18
CA LEU A 89 -8.24 3.95 6.93
C LEU A 89 -6.72 4.10 7.01
N ARG A 90 -5.93 3.04 6.71
CA ARG A 90 -4.45 3.06 6.82
C ARG A 90 -3.85 4.23 6.05
N GLY A 91 -4.33 4.50 4.84
CA GLY A 91 -3.90 5.63 4.01
C GLY A 91 -3.92 6.96 4.76
N GLU A 92 -5.06 7.35 5.32
CA GLU A 92 -5.23 8.61 6.05
C GLU A 92 -4.55 8.60 7.43
N VAL A 93 -4.66 7.50 8.17
CA VAL A 93 -4.12 7.36 9.52
C VAL A 93 -2.59 7.41 9.53
N TRP A 94 -1.93 6.74 8.57
CA TRP A 94 -0.48 6.76 8.42
C TRP A 94 0.03 8.17 8.05
N GLN A 95 -0.64 8.88 7.14
CA GLN A 95 -0.35 10.28 6.81
C GLN A 95 -0.50 11.20 8.04
N ALA A 96 -1.53 10.97 8.86
CA ALA A 96 -1.77 11.72 10.08
C ALA A 96 -0.68 11.45 11.14
N PHE A 97 -0.25 10.19 11.30
CA PHE A 97 0.81 9.80 12.25
C PHE A 97 2.19 10.37 11.89
N VAL A 98 2.54 10.39 10.60
CA VAL A 98 3.78 11.00 10.10
C VAL A 98 3.70 12.54 10.05
N GLY A 99 2.48 13.09 10.08
CA GLY A 99 2.22 14.52 10.13
C GLY A 99 2.27 15.22 8.77
N VAL A 100 1.91 14.52 7.68
CA VAL A 100 2.01 15.01 6.28
C VAL A 100 1.45 16.42 6.09
N LYS A 101 0.25 16.71 6.62
CA LYS A 101 -0.41 18.03 6.53
C LYS A 101 0.37 19.18 7.20
N ALA A 102 1.38 18.90 8.02
CA ALA A 102 2.27 19.89 8.64
C ALA A 102 3.69 19.93 8.00
N ARG A 103 3.98 18.98 7.10
CA ARG A 103 5.21 18.92 6.29
C ARG A 103 4.99 19.50 4.89
N GLN A 104 3.81 19.29 4.31
CA GLN A 104 3.48 19.68 2.95
C GLN A 104 3.71 21.18 2.73
N VAL A 105 4.57 21.47 1.75
CA VAL A 105 4.81 22.80 1.19
C VAL A 105 4.23 22.79 -0.22
N GLU A 106 3.39 23.79 -0.53
CA GLU A 106 2.76 23.91 -1.84
C GLU A 106 3.80 23.97 -2.95
N ARG A 107 3.51 23.33 -4.09
CA ARG A 107 4.41 23.13 -5.26
C ARG A 107 5.74 22.38 -5.02
N TYR A 108 6.22 22.22 -3.79
CA TYR A 108 7.58 21.73 -3.54
C TYR A 108 7.85 20.34 -4.15
N TYR A 109 6.86 19.45 -4.19
CA TYR A 109 7.02 18.15 -4.87
C TYR A 109 7.12 18.32 -6.40
N GLN A 110 6.27 19.16 -7.00
CA GLN A 110 6.26 19.44 -8.44
C GLN A 110 7.55 20.15 -8.88
N ASP A 111 8.04 21.11 -8.10
CA ASP A 111 9.30 21.83 -8.38
C ASP A 111 10.53 20.89 -8.30
N LEU A 112 10.45 19.76 -7.56
CA LEU A 112 11.43 18.67 -7.57
C LEU A 112 11.28 17.70 -8.77
N LEU A 113 10.12 17.67 -9.43
CA LEU A 113 9.88 16.86 -10.63
C LEU A 113 10.28 17.60 -11.91
N ASP A 114 9.97 18.90 -12.02
CA ASP A 114 10.32 19.73 -13.17
C ASP A 114 11.84 19.76 -13.43
N GLN A 115 12.64 19.55 -12.39
CA GLN A 115 14.10 19.35 -12.46
C GLN A 115 14.53 18.08 -13.24
N GLU A 116 13.65 17.14 -13.60
CA GLU A 116 13.98 16.09 -14.58
C GLU A 116 14.05 16.60 -16.03
N GLY A 117 13.29 17.65 -16.37
CA GLY A 117 13.21 18.13 -17.75
C GLY A 117 14.49 18.80 -18.26
N ILE A 118 15.26 19.40 -17.34
CA ILE A 118 16.47 20.18 -17.67
C ILE A 118 17.70 19.28 -17.84
N ASP A 119 17.80 18.19 -17.06
CA ASP A 119 18.90 17.20 -17.12
C ASP A 119 18.91 16.34 -18.41
N GLY A 120 17.93 16.53 -19.31
CA GLY A 120 17.63 15.61 -20.41
C GLY A 120 18.55 15.65 -21.65
N GLU A 121 19.08 16.82 -22.01
CA GLU A 121 19.76 17.00 -23.31
C GLU A 121 21.28 17.31 -23.23
N SER A 122 21.77 17.80 -22.09
CA SER A 122 23.19 18.15 -21.91
C SER A 122 24.09 16.92 -21.78
N LYS A 123 24.65 16.48 -22.91
CA LYS A 123 25.80 15.57 -22.90
C LYS A 123 27.03 16.29 -22.36
N ASP A 124 27.64 15.64 -21.36
CA ASP A 124 28.95 15.91 -20.77
C ASP A 124 29.10 17.22 -19.96
N HIS A 125 29.70 17.10 -18.76
CA HIS A 125 29.96 18.18 -17.75
C HIS A 125 28.69 18.88 -17.20
N ASP A 126 28.13 18.47 -16.06
CA ASP A 126 28.71 18.69 -14.72
C ASP A 126 28.26 17.62 -13.68
N GLU A 127 28.77 17.66 -12.45
CA GLU A 127 28.34 16.86 -11.29
C GLU A 127 27.55 17.69 -10.23
N SER A 128 27.31 18.99 -10.47
CA SER A 128 26.98 19.95 -9.40
C SER A 128 25.48 20.24 -9.11
N SER A 129 24.50 19.76 -9.88
CA SER A 129 23.08 20.18 -9.69
C SER A 129 21.99 19.14 -9.95
N GLY A 130 22.18 18.22 -10.91
CA GLY A 130 21.21 17.17 -11.22
C GLY A 130 21.25 16.00 -10.23
N VAL A 131 20.27 15.09 -10.30
CA VAL A 131 20.32 13.83 -9.50
C VAL A 131 21.57 13.03 -9.89
N PRO A 132 22.50 12.76 -8.95
CA PRO A 132 23.68 11.94 -9.21
C PRO A 132 23.34 10.67 -9.99
N LYS A 133 23.99 10.52 -11.15
CA LYS A 133 23.73 9.45 -12.14
C LYS A 133 23.85 8.03 -11.55
N LYS A 134 24.40 7.87 -10.33
CA LYS A 134 24.33 6.65 -9.52
C LYS A 134 22.89 6.28 -9.11
N TRP A 135 22.14 7.20 -8.50
CA TRP A 135 20.82 6.90 -7.92
C TRP A 135 19.76 6.60 -8.99
N LYS A 136 19.68 7.40 -10.06
CA LYS A 136 18.72 7.13 -11.16
C LYS A 136 18.94 5.72 -11.77
N ARG A 137 20.19 5.31 -11.98
CA ARG A 137 20.52 3.95 -12.46
C ARG A 137 20.14 2.83 -11.46
N GLN A 138 20.21 3.09 -10.16
CA GLN A 138 19.77 2.14 -9.13
C GLN A 138 18.24 2.04 -9.08
N ILE A 139 17.54 3.18 -9.18
CA ILE A 139 16.07 3.26 -9.21
C ILE A 139 15.49 2.51 -10.43
N GLU A 140 16.01 2.74 -11.65
CA GLU A 140 15.55 2.00 -12.84
C GLU A 140 15.77 0.48 -12.74
N LYS A 141 16.80 0.03 -12.02
CA LYS A 141 17.07 -1.39 -11.77
C LYS A 141 16.10 -1.99 -10.75
N ASP A 142 15.61 -1.17 -9.82
CA ASP A 142 14.83 -1.60 -8.67
C ASP A 142 13.31 -1.53 -8.90
N ILE A 143 12.84 -0.64 -9.78
CA ILE A 143 11.44 -0.53 -10.18
C ILE A 143 10.88 -1.86 -10.72
N PRO A 144 11.49 -2.57 -11.70
CA PRO A 144 10.94 -3.82 -12.25
C PRO A 144 10.76 -4.94 -11.22
N ARG A 145 11.66 -4.98 -10.21
CA ARG A 145 11.64 -5.98 -9.13
C ARG A 145 10.84 -5.55 -7.90
N THR A 146 10.18 -4.38 -7.94
CA THR A 146 9.24 -3.95 -6.91
C THR A 146 7.85 -4.51 -7.22
N PHE A 147 7.36 -5.35 -6.29
CA PHE A 147 6.09 -6.08 -6.33
C PHE A 147 5.68 -6.51 -7.76
N PRO A 148 6.46 -7.39 -8.42
CA PRO A 148 6.21 -7.80 -9.79
C PRO A 148 4.83 -8.45 -9.93
N GLY A 149 4.04 -7.97 -10.89
CA GLY A 149 2.66 -8.42 -11.12
C GLY A 149 1.59 -7.80 -10.22
N HIS A 150 1.92 -6.88 -9.31
CA HIS A 150 0.90 -6.19 -8.52
C HIS A 150 0.08 -5.21 -9.40
N PRO A 151 -1.27 -5.26 -9.43
CA PRO A 151 -2.08 -4.52 -10.41
C PRO A 151 -1.89 -2.98 -10.39
N ALA A 152 -1.68 -2.39 -9.21
CA ALA A 152 -1.45 -0.96 -9.05
C ALA A 152 0.03 -0.54 -9.17
N LEU A 153 0.91 -1.46 -9.61
CA LEU A 153 2.22 -1.14 -10.18
C LEU A 153 2.26 -1.65 -11.63
N ASP A 154 1.34 -1.12 -12.42
CA ASP A 154 1.37 -1.08 -13.89
C ASP A 154 2.46 -0.09 -14.37
N GLU A 155 2.41 0.33 -15.64
CA GLU A 155 3.36 1.33 -16.15
C GLU A 155 3.20 2.67 -15.42
N ASN A 156 1.96 3.13 -15.19
CA ASN A 156 1.70 4.41 -14.49
C ASN A 156 2.19 4.38 -13.04
N GLY A 157 1.88 3.31 -12.29
CA GLY A 157 2.32 3.15 -10.90
C GLY A 157 3.84 3.00 -10.76
N ARG A 158 4.51 2.41 -11.77
CA ARG A 158 5.98 2.36 -11.84
C ARG A 158 6.59 3.72 -12.12
N ASP A 159 5.92 4.55 -12.92
CA ASP A 159 6.33 5.92 -13.18
C ASP A 159 6.10 6.82 -11.94
N SER A 160 5.01 6.65 -11.19
CA SER A 160 4.82 7.25 -9.87
C SER A 160 5.91 6.85 -8.88
N LEU A 161 6.26 5.56 -8.82
CA LEU A 161 7.35 5.06 -7.97
C LEU A 161 8.70 5.69 -8.34
N ARG A 162 8.99 5.84 -9.65
CA ARG A 162 10.19 6.55 -10.13
C ARG A 162 10.22 8.00 -9.63
N ARG A 163 9.12 8.74 -9.83
CA ARG A 163 9.00 10.16 -9.46
C ARG A 163 9.18 10.37 -7.96
N VAL A 164 8.52 9.58 -7.11
CA VAL A 164 8.66 9.65 -5.65
C VAL A 164 10.10 9.38 -5.20
N LEU A 165 10.76 8.35 -5.75
CA LEU A 165 12.13 7.99 -5.37
C LEU A 165 13.16 9.03 -5.84
N LEU A 166 13.00 9.58 -7.06
CA LEU A 166 13.89 10.62 -7.57
C LEU A 166 13.69 11.96 -6.85
N ALA A 167 12.44 12.35 -6.55
CA ALA A 167 12.15 13.54 -5.76
C ALA A 167 12.73 13.45 -4.34
N TYR A 168 12.62 12.30 -3.66
CA TYR A 168 13.28 12.11 -2.37
C TYR A 168 14.81 12.20 -2.49
N ALA A 169 15.40 11.59 -3.53
CA ALA A 169 16.85 11.65 -3.74
C ALA A 169 17.36 13.08 -4.05
N ARG A 170 16.50 13.98 -4.56
CA ARG A 170 16.75 15.43 -4.61
C ARG A 170 16.54 16.13 -3.26
N HIS A 171 15.49 15.77 -2.52
CA HIS A 171 15.14 16.39 -1.24
C HIS A 171 16.25 16.24 -0.20
N ASN A 172 16.85 15.04 -0.08
CA ASN A 172 17.96 14.78 0.82
C ASN A 172 19.14 14.09 0.09
N PRO A 173 20.03 14.85 -0.57
CA PRO A 173 21.21 14.29 -1.26
C PRO A 173 22.26 13.66 -0.35
N SER A 174 22.17 13.81 0.97
CA SER A 174 23.05 13.09 1.91
C SER A 174 22.67 11.62 2.11
N VAL A 175 21.42 11.28 1.77
CA VAL A 175 20.89 9.91 1.73
C VAL A 175 20.72 9.46 0.27
N GLY A 176 20.11 10.30 -0.57
CA GLY A 176 19.85 9.99 -1.97
C GLY A 176 18.89 8.82 -2.14
N TYR A 177 19.36 7.76 -2.81
CA TYR A 177 18.66 6.48 -2.89
C TYR A 177 19.49 5.34 -2.31
N CYS A 178 18.95 4.70 -1.28
CA CYS A 178 19.45 3.45 -0.70
C CYS A 178 18.59 2.26 -1.17
N GLN A 179 19.22 1.11 -1.44
CA GLN A 179 18.52 -0.09 -1.87
C GLN A 179 17.53 -0.56 -0.78
N ALA A 180 16.34 -1.01 -1.22
CA ALA A 180 15.15 -1.35 -0.43
C ALA A 180 14.16 -0.19 -0.17
N MET A 181 14.53 1.08 -0.37
CA MET A 181 13.58 2.20 -0.36
C MET A 181 12.45 2.02 -1.39
N ASN A 182 12.73 1.34 -2.50
CA ASN A 182 11.76 0.98 -3.52
C ASN A 182 10.54 0.21 -2.96
N PHE A 183 10.74 -0.67 -1.97
CA PHE A 183 9.65 -1.51 -1.45
C PHE A 183 8.68 -0.69 -0.59
N PHE A 184 9.19 0.15 0.32
CA PHE A 184 8.31 0.96 1.16
C PHE A 184 7.77 2.21 0.46
N ALA A 185 8.49 2.82 -0.49
CA ALA A 185 7.90 3.82 -1.37
C ALA A 185 6.76 3.22 -2.23
N GLY A 186 6.93 1.99 -2.71
CA GLY A 186 5.88 1.22 -3.37
C GLY A 186 4.69 0.93 -2.45
N LEU A 187 4.94 0.50 -1.20
CA LEU A 187 3.89 0.23 -0.20
C LEU A 187 3.03 1.48 0.08
N LEU A 188 3.66 2.65 0.20
CA LEU A 188 2.95 3.91 0.41
C LEU A 188 2.06 4.27 -0.79
N LEU A 189 2.55 4.12 -2.02
CA LEU A 189 1.78 4.38 -3.25
C LEU A 189 0.54 3.48 -3.41
N LEU A 190 0.48 2.34 -2.71
CA LEU A 190 -0.70 1.46 -2.69
C LEU A 190 -1.76 1.89 -1.66
N LEU A 191 -1.45 2.85 -0.79
CA LEU A 191 -2.32 3.31 0.30
C LEU A 191 -2.70 4.79 0.22
N MET A 192 -1.96 5.62 -0.54
CA MET A 192 -2.20 7.07 -0.62
C MET A 192 -1.72 7.68 -1.94
N PRO A 193 -2.21 8.89 -2.32
CA PRO A 193 -1.78 9.60 -3.52
C PRO A 193 -0.28 9.88 -3.57
N GLU A 194 0.26 10.05 -4.78
CA GLU A 194 1.71 10.13 -5.07
C GLU A 194 2.46 11.17 -4.23
N GLU A 195 1.98 12.42 -4.18
CA GLU A 195 2.62 13.47 -3.37
C GLU A 195 2.55 13.15 -1.86
N ASN A 196 1.45 12.55 -1.40
CA ASN A 196 1.28 12.19 0.01
C ASN A 196 2.19 11.00 0.38
N ALA A 197 2.45 10.09 -0.56
CA ALA A 197 3.44 9.03 -0.43
C ALA A 197 4.87 9.61 -0.34
N PHE A 198 5.20 10.64 -1.14
CA PHE A 198 6.45 11.40 -1.01
C PHE A 198 6.59 12.07 0.37
N TRP A 199 5.59 12.83 0.83
CA TRP A 199 5.66 13.49 2.15
C TRP A 199 5.69 12.50 3.32
N THR A 200 5.08 11.32 3.16
CA THR A 200 5.16 10.23 4.15
C THR A 200 6.54 9.57 4.14
N LEU A 201 7.14 9.35 2.96
CA LEU A 201 8.50 8.85 2.80
C LEU A 201 9.53 9.79 3.44
N VAL A 202 9.42 11.10 3.17
CA VAL A 202 10.21 12.17 3.82
C VAL A 202 10.08 12.08 5.34
N GLY A 203 8.87 12.07 5.87
CA GLY A 203 8.66 12.06 7.32
C GLY A 203 9.08 10.76 8.01
N ILE A 204 9.14 9.63 7.31
CA ILE A 204 9.71 8.38 7.85
C ILE A 204 11.24 8.48 7.86
N LEU A 205 11.85 8.87 6.74
CA LEU A 205 13.31 8.81 6.58
C LEU A 205 14.03 9.92 7.36
N ASP A 206 13.52 11.14 7.33
CA ASP A 206 14.19 12.29 7.96
C ASP A 206 13.86 12.48 9.45
N ASP A 207 12.79 11.90 10.00
CA ASP A 207 12.52 11.92 11.45
C ASP A 207 12.83 10.58 12.13
N TYR A 208 12.27 9.46 11.62
CA TYR A 208 12.32 8.17 12.34
C TYR A 208 13.63 7.41 12.07
N PHE A 209 14.21 7.60 10.87
CA PHE A 209 15.42 6.93 10.39
C PHE A 209 16.59 7.91 10.10
N ASP A 210 16.67 9.03 10.83
CA ASP A 210 17.76 10.02 10.73
C ASP A 210 19.15 9.33 10.75
N GLY A 211 19.96 9.55 9.71
CA GLY A 211 21.28 8.95 9.54
C GLY A 211 21.32 7.47 9.10
N TYR A 212 20.19 6.75 9.09
CA TYR A 212 20.15 5.29 8.87
C TYR A 212 20.51 4.85 7.45
N TYR A 213 19.98 5.56 6.45
CA TYR A 213 20.13 5.23 5.02
C TYR A 213 21.28 6.00 4.33
N THR A 214 22.19 6.60 5.11
CA THR A 214 23.39 7.29 4.61
C THR A 214 24.33 6.36 3.84
N GLU A 215 25.22 6.90 2.99
CA GLU A 215 26.14 6.09 2.16
C GLU A 215 27.12 5.22 3.00
N GLU A 216 27.39 5.61 4.24
CA GLU A 216 28.18 4.81 5.21
C GLU A 216 27.32 3.95 6.15
N MET A 217 25.99 4.09 6.11
CA MET A 217 25.01 3.31 6.87
C MET A 217 25.32 3.17 8.37
N ILE A 218 25.79 4.25 9.01
CA ILE A 218 26.32 4.23 10.38
C ILE A 218 25.26 3.78 11.39
N GLU A 219 24.10 4.47 11.43
CA GLU A 219 23.02 4.13 12.36
C GLU A 219 22.42 2.74 12.11
N SER A 220 22.49 2.23 10.86
CA SER A 220 22.09 0.86 10.55
C SER A 220 23.07 -0.16 11.12
N GLN A 221 24.38 0.04 10.97
CA GLN A 221 25.42 -0.82 11.58
C GLN A 221 25.35 -0.77 13.12
N VAL A 222 25.07 0.39 13.71
CA VAL A 222 24.84 0.51 15.16
C VAL A 222 23.62 -0.30 15.58
N ASP A 223 22.48 -0.16 14.90
CA ASP A 223 21.26 -0.88 15.26
C ASP A 223 21.39 -2.42 15.10
N GLN A 224 22.28 -2.91 14.22
CA GLN A 224 22.62 -4.34 14.19
C GLN A 224 23.30 -4.81 15.49
N LEU A 225 24.30 -4.07 15.97
CA LEU A 225 25.02 -4.40 17.22
C LEU A 225 24.12 -4.27 18.46
N VAL A 226 23.19 -3.31 18.45
CA VAL A 226 22.17 -3.16 19.49
C VAL A 226 21.21 -4.36 19.50
N PHE A 227 20.80 -4.85 18.32
CA PHE A 227 19.95 -6.04 18.22
C PHE A 227 20.72 -7.31 18.62
N GLU A 228 22.01 -7.41 18.30
CA GLU A 228 22.88 -8.53 18.68
C GLU A 228 23.09 -8.62 20.20
N ASP A 229 23.25 -7.49 20.90
CA ASP A 229 23.23 -7.42 22.37
C ASP A 229 21.91 -7.95 22.94
N LEU A 230 20.77 -7.44 22.46
CA LEU A 230 19.42 -7.84 22.91
C LEU A 230 19.15 -9.33 22.64
N MET A 231 19.65 -9.85 21.52
CA MET A 231 19.59 -11.27 21.17
C MET A 231 20.44 -12.14 22.11
N ARG A 232 21.63 -11.68 22.54
CA ARG A 232 22.43 -12.39 23.55
C ARG A 232 21.82 -12.30 24.95
N GLU A 233 21.16 -11.19 25.29
CA GLU A 233 20.44 -11.01 26.56
C GLU A 233 19.21 -11.94 26.66
N ARG A 234 18.38 -12.00 25.60
CA ARG A 234 17.11 -12.76 25.61
C ARG A 234 17.24 -14.21 25.14
N PHE A 235 18.13 -14.50 24.18
CA PHE A 235 18.23 -15.81 23.52
C PHE A 235 19.67 -16.35 23.43
N PRO A 236 20.45 -16.40 24.54
CA PRO A 236 21.87 -16.78 24.49
C PRO A 236 22.11 -18.18 23.86
N LYS A 237 21.21 -19.14 24.07
CA LYS A 237 21.31 -20.48 23.45
C LYS A 237 21.22 -20.44 21.92
N LEU A 238 20.37 -19.55 21.38
CA LEU A 238 20.16 -19.38 19.94
C LEU A 238 21.32 -18.62 19.30
N VAL A 239 21.81 -17.55 19.94
CA VAL A 239 22.99 -16.84 19.43
C VAL A 239 24.22 -17.73 19.46
N ASN A 240 24.48 -18.47 20.55
CA ASN A 240 25.60 -19.41 20.61
C ASN A 240 25.52 -20.52 19.54
N HIS A 241 24.30 -20.93 19.15
CA HIS A 241 24.09 -21.88 18.06
C HIS A 241 24.36 -21.24 16.68
N LEU A 242 23.85 -20.03 16.44
CA LEU A 242 24.12 -19.28 15.21
C LEU A 242 25.62 -18.96 15.05
N ASP A 243 26.29 -18.54 16.12
CA ASP A 243 27.74 -18.31 16.19
C ASP A 243 28.52 -19.61 15.90
N TYR A 244 28.07 -20.78 16.41
CA TYR A 244 28.64 -22.10 16.08
C TYR A 244 28.46 -22.48 14.60
N LEU A 245 27.32 -22.14 13.98
CA LEU A 245 27.10 -22.32 12.54
C LEU A 245 27.82 -21.26 11.67
N GLY A 246 28.45 -20.25 12.28
CA GLY A 246 29.08 -19.11 11.60
C GLY A 246 28.10 -18.10 11.01
N VAL A 247 26.81 -18.14 11.41
CA VAL A 247 25.75 -17.23 10.99
C VAL A 247 25.68 -16.05 11.94
N GLN A 248 26.07 -14.86 11.50
CA GLN A 248 26.00 -13.66 12.34
C GLN A 248 24.59 -13.04 12.32
N VAL A 249 24.11 -12.60 13.49
CA VAL A 249 22.74 -12.07 13.71
C VAL A 249 22.40 -10.92 12.74
N ALA A 250 23.37 -10.09 12.39
CA ALA A 250 23.24 -8.99 11.44
C ALA A 250 22.96 -9.44 9.99
N TRP A 251 23.28 -10.69 9.61
CA TRP A 251 22.91 -11.23 8.28
C TRP A 251 21.41 -11.52 8.18
N ILE A 252 20.78 -11.80 9.32
CA ILE A 252 19.35 -12.08 9.45
C ILE A 252 18.56 -10.77 9.57
N SER A 253 18.96 -9.92 10.51
CA SER A 253 18.25 -8.69 10.87
C SER A 253 18.53 -7.49 9.95
N GLY A 254 19.66 -7.48 9.23
CA GLY A 254 20.01 -6.40 8.30
C GLY A 254 18.98 -6.23 7.17
N PRO A 255 18.64 -7.29 6.40
CA PRO A 255 17.59 -7.24 5.39
C PRO A 255 16.21 -6.89 5.95
N TRP A 256 15.90 -7.32 7.18
CA TRP A 256 14.64 -7.03 7.86
C TRP A 256 14.50 -5.54 8.19
N PHE A 257 15.47 -4.95 8.90
CA PHE A 257 15.41 -3.53 9.28
C PHE A 257 15.54 -2.61 8.06
N LEU A 258 16.43 -2.92 7.11
CA LEU A 258 16.66 -2.07 5.94
C LEU A 258 15.43 -1.96 5.03
N SER A 259 14.64 -3.02 4.93
CA SER A 259 13.38 -3.04 4.17
C SER A 259 12.14 -2.73 5.02
N ILE A 260 12.30 -2.42 6.31
CA ILE A 260 11.20 -2.22 7.29
C ILE A 260 10.18 -3.39 7.20
N PHE A 261 10.72 -4.62 7.13
CA PHE A 261 10.03 -5.91 6.92
C PHE A 261 9.20 -6.07 5.62
N VAL A 262 9.05 -5.03 4.79
CA VAL A 262 8.10 -5.00 3.66
C VAL A 262 8.33 -6.09 2.61
N ASN A 263 9.57 -6.53 2.42
CA ASN A 263 9.94 -7.63 1.50
C ASN A 263 10.39 -8.90 2.26
N MET A 264 9.89 -9.11 3.49
CA MET A 264 10.33 -10.19 4.38
C MET A 264 9.17 -10.94 5.05
N LEU A 265 8.09 -10.23 5.39
CA LEU A 265 6.88 -10.81 6.02
C LEU A 265 5.66 -10.76 5.08
N PRO A 266 4.61 -11.56 5.32
CA PRO A 266 3.31 -11.41 4.65
C PRO A 266 2.71 -10.02 4.86
N TRP A 267 1.95 -9.54 3.88
CA TRP A 267 1.47 -8.15 3.82
C TRP A 267 0.66 -7.71 5.05
N GLU A 268 -0.21 -8.56 5.59
CA GLU A 268 -0.95 -8.20 6.82
C GLU A 268 0.00 -8.05 8.03
N SER A 269 1.02 -8.89 8.16
CA SER A 269 2.05 -8.75 9.19
C SER A 269 2.87 -7.46 8.99
N VAL A 270 3.20 -7.10 7.74
CA VAL A 270 3.85 -5.81 7.41
C VAL A 270 2.97 -4.63 7.82
N PHE A 271 1.70 -4.59 7.39
CA PHE A 271 0.78 -3.49 7.72
C PHE A 271 0.64 -3.31 9.23
N ARG A 272 0.49 -4.41 9.98
CA ARG A 272 0.28 -4.37 11.44
C ARG A 272 1.53 -3.94 12.22
N VAL A 273 2.73 -4.27 11.74
CA VAL A 273 4.00 -3.72 12.25
C VAL A 273 4.12 -2.23 11.94
N TRP A 274 3.73 -1.81 10.73
CA TRP A 274 3.77 -0.41 10.28
C TRP A 274 2.77 0.49 11.02
N ASP A 275 1.56 0.00 11.33
CA ASP A 275 0.57 0.71 12.15
C ASP A 275 1.21 1.25 13.45
N VAL A 276 1.90 0.37 14.19
CA VAL A 276 2.56 0.69 15.46
C VAL A 276 3.81 1.56 15.23
N LEU A 277 4.66 1.20 14.26
CA LEU A 277 5.90 1.94 13.97
C LEU A 277 5.63 3.41 13.64
N LEU A 278 4.63 3.70 12.80
CA LEU A 278 4.29 5.08 12.43
C LEU A 278 3.63 5.84 13.58
N PHE A 279 2.79 5.17 14.38
CA PHE A 279 2.20 5.75 15.59
C PHE A 279 3.28 6.14 16.61
N GLU A 280 4.16 5.20 16.99
CA GLU A 280 5.26 5.43 17.94
C GLU A 280 6.32 6.41 17.40
N GLY A 281 6.50 6.44 16.07
CA GLY A 281 7.34 7.40 15.34
C GLY A 281 8.81 7.33 15.72
N ASN A 282 9.33 6.13 15.89
CA ASN A 282 10.73 5.82 16.21
C ASN A 282 11.04 4.35 15.82
N ARG A 283 12.24 3.88 16.12
CA ARG A 283 12.76 2.57 15.67
C ARG A 283 12.43 1.38 16.60
N VAL A 284 11.81 1.58 17.78
CA VAL A 284 11.52 0.51 18.78
C VAL A 284 10.81 -0.70 18.18
N MET A 285 9.73 -0.47 17.41
CA MET A 285 8.92 -1.55 16.84
C MET A 285 9.74 -2.50 15.94
N LEU A 286 10.86 -2.06 15.36
CA LEU A 286 11.76 -2.95 14.60
C LEU A 286 12.38 -4.03 15.50
N PHE A 287 12.91 -3.62 16.65
CA PHE A 287 13.57 -4.51 17.61
C PHE A 287 12.56 -5.43 18.28
N GLN A 288 11.40 -4.90 18.68
CA GLN A 288 10.32 -5.70 19.26
C GLN A 288 9.81 -6.76 18.26
N THR A 289 9.59 -6.38 17.00
CA THR A 289 9.18 -7.31 15.94
C THR A 289 10.25 -8.38 15.70
N ALA A 290 11.53 -7.99 15.54
CA ALA A 290 12.58 -8.97 15.28
C ALA A 290 12.83 -9.92 16.47
N LEU A 291 12.73 -9.45 17.72
CA LEU A 291 12.82 -10.34 18.88
C LEU A 291 11.65 -11.33 18.94
N ALA A 292 10.42 -10.89 18.64
CA ALA A 292 9.25 -11.78 18.55
C ALA A 292 9.38 -12.82 17.41
N LEU A 293 9.94 -12.44 16.25
CA LEU A 293 10.24 -13.39 15.17
C LEU A 293 11.32 -14.41 15.61
N MET A 294 12.37 -13.98 16.31
CA MET A 294 13.39 -14.89 16.82
C MET A 294 12.90 -15.76 17.99
N GLU A 295 11.88 -15.33 18.74
CA GLU A 295 11.15 -16.16 19.71
C GLU A 295 10.38 -17.28 18.99
N LEU A 296 9.63 -16.91 17.95
CA LEU A 296 8.80 -17.83 17.16
C LEU A 296 9.63 -18.87 16.39
N TYR A 297 10.77 -18.47 15.81
CA TYR A 297 11.61 -19.35 14.99
C TYR A 297 12.76 -20.00 15.75
N GLY A 298 13.20 -19.43 16.88
CA GLY A 298 14.31 -19.90 17.68
C GLY A 298 14.31 -21.40 17.98
N PRO A 299 13.17 -22.00 18.41
CA PRO A 299 13.07 -23.44 18.64
C PRO A 299 13.37 -24.30 17.41
N ALA A 300 13.01 -23.83 16.20
CA ALA A 300 13.29 -24.54 14.96
C ALA A 300 14.73 -24.29 14.48
N LEU A 301 15.24 -23.07 14.64
CA LEU A 301 16.59 -22.69 14.23
C LEU A 301 17.68 -23.46 14.98
N VAL A 302 17.49 -23.73 16.28
CA VAL A 302 18.42 -24.55 17.08
C VAL A 302 18.50 -26.02 16.61
N THR A 303 17.61 -26.48 15.72
CA THR A 303 17.69 -27.83 15.11
C THR A 303 18.52 -27.88 13.82
N THR A 304 18.94 -26.74 13.28
CA THR A 304 19.67 -26.66 12.00
C THR A 304 21.13 -27.08 12.16
N LYS A 305 21.75 -27.54 11.06
CA LYS A 305 23.08 -28.21 11.12
C LYS A 305 24.19 -27.43 10.43
N ASP A 306 23.84 -26.51 9.54
CA ASP A 306 24.75 -25.61 8.85
C ASP A 306 24.06 -24.26 8.53
N ALA A 307 24.86 -23.29 8.10
CA ALA A 307 24.39 -21.94 7.78
C ALA A 307 23.38 -21.89 6.62
N GLY A 308 23.44 -22.82 5.67
CA GLY A 308 22.52 -22.92 4.53
C GLY A 308 21.13 -23.39 4.98
N ASP A 309 21.07 -24.43 5.81
CA ASP A 309 19.84 -24.87 6.48
C ASP A 309 19.21 -23.71 7.27
N ALA A 310 20.00 -23.02 8.11
CA ALA A 310 19.52 -21.91 8.94
C ALA A 310 18.93 -20.74 8.12
N ILE A 311 19.63 -20.30 7.07
CA ILE A 311 19.19 -19.20 6.20
C ILE A 311 17.94 -19.60 5.39
N THR A 312 17.89 -20.84 4.88
CA THR A 312 16.75 -21.36 4.13
C THR A 312 15.50 -21.47 5.02
N LEU A 313 15.68 -21.95 6.25
CA LEU A 313 14.60 -22.04 7.25
C LEU A 313 14.08 -20.64 7.62
N LEU A 314 14.95 -19.66 7.85
CA LEU A 314 14.56 -18.26 8.12
C LEU A 314 13.72 -17.67 6.97
N GLN A 315 14.13 -17.88 5.72
CA GLN A 315 13.39 -17.37 4.56
C GLN A 315 12.01 -18.01 4.42
N SER A 316 11.92 -19.32 4.68
CA SER A 316 10.65 -20.08 4.67
C SER A 316 9.70 -19.66 5.81
N LEU A 317 10.22 -19.51 7.03
CA LEU A 317 9.44 -19.15 8.21
C LEU A 317 8.98 -17.68 8.17
N ALA A 318 9.85 -16.74 7.76
CA ALA A 318 9.49 -15.34 7.58
C ALA A 318 8.31 -15.18 6.60
N GLY A 319 8.35 -15.88 5.47
CA GLY A 319 7.28 -15.90 4.47
C GLY A 319 5.99 -16.62 4.87
N SER A 320 5.98 -17.38 5.97
CA SER A 320 4.80 -18.14 6.46
C SER A 320 4.21 -17.61 7.78
N THR A 321 4.64 -16.43 8.23
CA THR A 321 4.16 -15.74 9.44
C THR A 321 2.72 -15.26 9.33
N PHE A 322 1.77 -16.17 9.52
CA PHE A 322 0.36 -15.92 9.20
C PHE A 322 -0.40 -15.10 10.25
N ASP A 323 -0.13 -15.28 11.56
CA ASP A 323 -0.81 -14.53 12.62
C ASP A 323 -0.13 -13.19 12.90
N SER A 324 -0.52 -12.19 12.09
CA SER A 324 -0.11 -10.80 12.21
C SER A 324 -0.50 -10.15 13.56
N SER A 325 -1.53 -10.66 14.23
CA SER A 325 -2.02 -10.11 15.49
C SER A 325 -1.22 -10.64 16.68
N GLN A 326 -0.93 -11.95 16.71
CA GLN A 326 -0.02 -12.54 17.70
C GLN A 326 1.42 -12.03 17.53
N LEU A 327 1.88 -11.75 16.31
CA LEU A 327 3.18 -11.12 16.09
C LEU A 327 3.27 -9.74 16.78
N VAL A 328 2.29 -8.85 16.53
CA VAL A 328 2.27 -7.50 17.14
C VAL A 328 2.03 -7.57 18.65
N LEU A 329 1.17 -8.48 19.13
CA LEU A 329 0.95 -8.69 20.57
C LEU A 329 2.23 -9.16 21.27
N THR A 330 2.94 -10.13 20.69
CA THR A 330 4.20 -10.66 21.23
C THR A 330 5.30 -9.60 21.19
N ALA A 331 5.42 -8.84 20.09
CA ALA A 331 6.33 -7.71 19.99
C ALA A 331 6.06 -6.65 21.08
N CYS A 332 4.84 -6.11 21.14
CA CYS A 332 4.50 -5.03 22.06
C CYS A 332 4.50 -5.46 23.54
N MET A 333 4.07 -6.69 23.87
CA MET A 333 3.91 -7.14 25.27
C MET A 333 5.09 -7.99 25.79
N GLY A 334 5.70 -8.84 24.95
CA GLY A 334 6.88 -9.62 25.32
C GLY A 334 8.17 -8.79 25.42
N TYR A 335 8.18 -7.60 24.81
CA TYR A 335 9.35 -6.72 24.68
C TYR A 335 9.09 -5.27 25.12
N VAL A 336 8.12 -5.02 26.02
CA VAL A 336 7.87 -3.70 26.66
C VAL A 336 9.15 -3.03 27.18
N ALA A 337 10.09 -3.83 27.73
CA ALA A 337 11.37 -3.35 28.25
C ALA A 337 12.31 -2.77 27.17
N VAL A 338 12.09 -3.12 25.90
CA VAL A 338 12.79 -2.51 24.75
C VAL A 338 12.14 -1.17 24.44
N THR A 339 12.56 -0.16 25.21
CA THR A 339 12.13 1.24 25.05
C THR A 339 13.12 2.04 24.22
N GLU A 340 12.69 3.17 23.64
CA GLU A 340 13.59 4.04 22.86
C GLU A 340 14.72 4.62 23.73
N VAL A 341 14.50 4.81 25.04
CA VAL A 341 15.57 5.20 25.99
C VAL A 341 16.63 4.10 26.07
N ARG A 342 16.22 2.84 26.27
CA ARG A 342 17.13 1.69 26.31
C ARG A 342 17.87 1.48 24.99
N LEU A 343 17.20 1.69 23.85
CA LEU A 343 17.86 1.66 22.55
C LEU A 343 18.85 2.82 22.37
N GLN A 344 18.58 4.01 22.90
CA GLN A 344 19.53 5.14 22.87
C GLN A 344 20.79 4.87 23.71
N GLU A 345 20.67 4.27 24.90
CA GLU A 345 21.83 3.80 25.69
C GLU A 345 22.72 2.86 24.88
N LEU A 346 22.13 1.81 24.29
CA LEU A 346 22.86 0.80 23.52
C LEU A 346 23.43 1.38 22.21
N ARG A 347 22.73 2.32 21.56
CA ARG A 347 23.26 3.08 20.41
C ARG A 347 24.47 3.93 20.81
N GLN A 348 24.43 4.60 21.96
CA GLN A 348 25.57 5.38 22.47
C GLN A 348 26.78 4.50 22.81
N LYS A 349 26.56 3.31 23.37
CA LYS A 349 27.60 2.28 23.61
C LYS A 349 28.31 1.87 22.31
N HIS A 350 27.57 1.57 21.24
CA HIS A 350 28.14 0.98 20.01
C HIS A 350 28.62 1.99 18.96
N ARG A 351 28.03 3.19 18.89
CA ARG A 351 28.35 4.19 17.86
C ARG A 351 29.83 4.55 17.74
N PRO A 352 30.63 4.72 18.82
CA PRO A 352 32.06 5.00 18.70
C PRO A 352 32.85 3.91 17.98
N ALA A 353 32.50 2.64 18.18
CA ALA A 353 33.17 1.52 17.52
C ALA A 353 32.86 1.47 16.02
N VAL A 354 31.59 1.69 15.63
CA VAL A 354 31.18 1.77 14.22
C VAL A 354 31.88 2.94 13.51
N LEU A 355 31.94 4.12 14.15
CA LEU A 355 32.63 5.29 13.61
C LEU A 355 34.13 5.02 13.39
N ALA A 356 34.82 4.38 14.34
CA ALA A 356 36.24 4.04 14.19
C ALA A 356 36.49 3.08 13.00
N ILE A 357 35.62 2.08 12.82
CA ILE A 357 35.70 1.12 11.70
C ILE A 357 35.44 1.81 10.35
N VAL A 358 34.48 2.74 10.29
CA VAL A 358 34.20 3.53 9.07
C VAL A 358 35.37 4.47 8.75
N GLU A 359 35.94 5.13 9.76
CA GLU A 359 37.09 6.00 9.59
C GLU A 359 38.34 5.22 9.12
N GLU A 360 38.58 4.00 9.65
CA GLU A 360 39.65 3.11 9.19
C GLU A 360 39.46 2.72 7.72
N ARG A 361 38.22 2.36 7.29
CA ARG A 361 37.91 2.07 5.89
C ARG A 361 38.22 3.27 4.98
N SER A 362 37.85 4.49 5.39
CA SER A 362 38.13 5.72 4.62
C SER A 362 39.62 6.05 4.49
N LYS A 363 40.41 5.77 5.54
CA LYS A 363 41.87 5.93 5.57
C LYS A 363 42.57 4.84 4.74
N GLY A 364 42.13 3.59 4.87
CA GLY A 364 42.69 2.43 4.18
C GLY A 364 42.48 2.42 2.67
N GLY A 365 41.42 3.07 2.17
CA GLY A 365 41.03 3.09 0.75
C GLY A 365 42.06 3.64 -0.25
N ARG A 366 43.21 4.16 0.21
CA ARG A 366 44.33 4.60 -0.66
C ARG A 366 45.34 3.48 -0.96
N ILE A 367 45.25 2.31 -0.34
CA ILE A 367 46.21 1.21 -0.50
C ILE A 367 45.47 -0.11 -0.78
N SER A 368 45.99 -0.88 -1.75
CA SER A 368 45.50 -2.19 -2.21
C SER A 368 44.19 -2.19 -3.01
N LYS A 369 44.33 -2.08 -4.34
CA LYS A 369 43.57 -2.95 -5.25
C LYS A 369 44.16 -4.36 -5.11
N ASP A 370 43.40 -5.31 -4.58
CA ASP A 370 43.67 -6.72 -4.87
C ASP A 370 42.38 -7.57 -4.84
N SER A 371 42.28 -8.54 -5.75
CA SER A 371 41.00 -9.13 -6.12
C SER A 371 40.70 -10.45 -5.41
N LYS A 372 39.84 -10.42 -4.38
CA LYS A 372 38.88 -11.47 -4.00
C LYS A 372 37.91 -11.01 -2.90
N GLY A 373 36.61 -11.11 -3.19
CA GLY A 373 35.46 -11.01 -2.27
C GLY A 373 35.62 -10.18 -0.98
N LEU A 374 35.39 -8.87 -1.02
CA LEU A 374 35.46 -8.03 0.18
C LEU A 374 34.27 -8.19 1.16
N ALA A 375 33.14 -8.75 0.72
CA ALA A 375 31.94 -8.91 1.57
C ALA A 375 32.19 -9.77 2.82
N SER A 376 33.11 -10.75 2.76
CA SER A 376 33.47 -11.59 3.91
C SER A 376 34.35 -10.89 4.95
N LYS A 377 34.86 -9.68 4.69
CA LYS A 377 35.63 -8.87 5.66
C LYS A 377 34.76 -7.96 6.54
N LEU A 378 33.45 -7.87 6.29
CA LEU A 378 32.52 -7.17 7.17
C LEU A 378 32.27 -7.90 8.49
N TYR A 379 32.58 -9.20 8.54
CA TYR A 379 32.00 -10.15 9.48
C TYR A 379 33.01 -11.23 9.92
N SER A 380 34.23 -10.79 10.24
CA SER A 380 35.32 -11.64 10.70
C SER A 380 36.13 -10.99 11.83
N PHE A 381 35.48 -10.66 12.95
CA PHE A 381 36.21 -10.41 14.19
C PHE A 381 36.59 -11.75 14.82
N LYS A 382 37.84 -11.89 15.27
CA LYS A 382 38.31 -13.12 15.92
C LYS A 382 37.99 -13.08 17.41
N HIS A 383 37.70 -14.25 17.99
CA HIS A 383 38.07 -14.46 19.38
C HIS A 383 39.60 -14.59 19.49
N ASP A 384 40.20 -13.84 20.41
CA ASP A 384 41.51 -14.16 21.00
C ASP A 384 41.30 -14.80 22.38
N PRO A 385 41.42 -16.14 22.52
CA PRO A 385 41.48 -16.80 23.81
C PRO A 385 42.94 -16.99 24.24
N GLY A 386 43.47 -16.12 25.11
CA GLY A 386 44.90 -16.19 25.44
C GLY A 386 45.34 -15.51 26.73
N SER A 387 45.20 -16.19 27.88
CA SER A 387 46.16 -16.10 29.00
C SER A 387 45.93 -17.15 30.11
N LEU A 388 46.61 -18.30 30.01
CA LEU A 388 47.08 -19.14 31.14
C LEU A 388 45.98 -19.84 32.00
N VAL A 389 46.20 -20.96 32.70
CA VAL A 389 47.42 -21.57 33.29
C VAL A 389 47.57 -23.07 32.92
N GLU A 390 48.77 -23.60 33.15
CA GLU A 390 49.33 -24.92 32.80
C GLU A 390 48.52 -26.21 33.10
N GLU A 391 48.83 -27.26 32.33
CA GLU A 391 48.51 -28.66 32.68
C GLU A 391 49.33 -29.15 33.90
N LYS A 392 48.74 -30.03 34.72
CA LYS A 392 49.52 -31.04 35.46
C LYS A 392 48.73 -32.35 35.62
N LYS A 393 49.44 -33.48 35.57
CA LYS A 393 48.88 -34.76 35.09
C LYS A 393 49.14 -35.94 36.03
N SER A 394 48.11 -36.31 36.80
CA SER A 394 48.03 -37.58 37.55
C SER A 394 46.58 -37.78 38.04
N ARG A 395 45.96 -38.97 38.11
CA ARG A 395 46.06 -40.31 37.47
C ARG A 395 45.42 -41.30 38.47
N GLU A 396 44.44 -42.09 38.02
CA GLU A 396 43.80 -43.23 38.72
C GLU A 396 42.94 -42.93 39.98
N GLY A 397 41.79 -43.60 40.11
CA GLY A 397 40.84 -43.50 41.24
C GLY A 397 39.39 -43.82 40.83
N SER A 398 38.70 -44.70 41.55
CA SER A 398 37.44 -45.37 41.10
C SER A 398 36.18 -44.95 41.88
N ASP A 399 35.02 -45.25 41.30
CA ASP A 399 33.68 -45.53 41.91
C ASP A 399 32.80 -44.42 42.55
N ASN A 400 31.69 -44.13 41.84
CA ASN A 400 30.27 -44.22 42.24
C ASN A 400 29.62 -43.39 43.39
N LEU A 401 28.80 -42.42 42.93
CA LEU A 401 27.35 -42.22 43.20
C LEU A 401 26.82 -41.58 44.53
N GLU A 402 25.77 -40.76 44.35
CA GLU A 402 24.76 -40.25 45.34
C GLU A 402 25.26 -39.26 46.43
N ASP A 403 24.63 -38.11 46.75
CA ASP A 403 23.43 -37.42 46.22
C ASP A 403 23.41 -35.90 46.67
N ALA A 404 22.43 -35.14 46.17
CA ALA A 404 21.79 -33.95 46.78
C ALA A 404 22.64 -32.76 47.29
N ASP A 405 22.80 -31.76 46.42
CA ASP A 405 23.15 -30.37 46.73
C ASP A 405 22.16 -29.68 47.73
N LYS A 406 22.71 -29.01 48.76
CA LYS A 406 22.34 -27.60 49.12
C LYS A 406 23.17 -26.96 50.24
N SER A 407 23.69 -25.78 49.93
CA SER A 407 23.98 -24.69 50.88
C SER A 407 22.95 -23.55 50.63
N PRO A 408 22.93 -22.38 51.32
CA PRO A 408 23.87 -21.89 52.34
C PRO A 408 23.23 -21.24 53.59
N LEU A 409 24.06 -21.03 54.64
CA LEU A 409 24.42 -19.73 55.24
C LEU A 409 24.91 -19.89 56.68
N SER A 410 26.05 -19.28 57.00
CA SER A 410 26.71 -19.32 58.31
C SER A 410 26.30 -18.15 59.20
N LEU A 411 25.58 -18.41 60.30
CA LEU A 411 25.27 -17.41 61.34
C LEU A 411 25.11 -18.03 62.74
N SER A 412 26.06 -18.87 63.17
CA SER A 412 25.99 -19.57 64.47
C SER A 412 27.11 -19.24 65.46
N THR A 413 28.19 -18.57 65.05
CA THR A 413 29.40 -18.39 65.90
C THR A 413 29.34 -17.28 66.93
N ASN A 414 28.28 -16.45 66.95
CA ASN A 414 28.19 -15.23 67.78
C ASN A 414 27.22 -15.33 68.98
N LEU A 415 26.61 -16.50 69.24
CA LEU A 415 25.61 -16.67 70.30
C LEU A 415 26.20 -17.28 71.58
N ASP A 416 27.09 -18.26 71.46
CA ASP A 416 27.66 -19.00 72.60
C ASP A 416 28.61 -18.16 73.46
N GLU A 417 29.24 -17.12 72.88
CA GLU A 417 30.06 -16.15 73.62
C GLU A 417 29.21 -15.20 74.48
N LEU A 418 27.95 -14.97 74.09
CA LEU A 418 27.00 -14.12 74.84
C LEU A 418 26.34 -14.86 76.02
N LEU A 419 26.21 -16.20 75.97
CA LEU A 419 25.68 -16.97 77.10
C LEU A 419 26.67 -17.06 78.27
N ASN A 420 27.96 -17.14 77.99
CA ASN A 420 29.01 -17.31 79.01
C ASN A 420 29.28 -16.03 79.84
N SER A 421 28.66 -14.90 79.51
CA SER A 421 28.84 -13.61 80.19
C SER A 421 27.72 -13.25 81.19
N LEU A 422 26.73 -14.15 81.42
CA LEU A 422 25.60 -13.91 82.32
C LEU A 422 25.60 -14.77 83.60
N SER A 423 26.53 -15.71 83.75
CA SER A 423 26.65 -16.62 84.91
C SER A 423 27.37 -15.97 86.11
N GLY A 424 26.91 -14.79 86.53
CA GLY A 424 27.58 -13.89 87.48
C GLY A 424 26.75 -13.45 88.71
N ASP A 425 26.20 -14.43 89.44
CA ASP A 425 25.82 -14.40 90.88
C ASP A 425 25.20 -13.13 91.52
N SER A 426 23.88 -13.15 91.81
CA SER A 426 23.29 -12.87 93.15
C SER A 426 21.74 -12.86 93.13
N ASP A 427 21.11 -13.00 94.30
CA ASP A 427 19.65 -13.22 94.49
C ASP A 427 18.72 -12.07 94.07
N VAL A 428 17.50 -12.40 93.61
CA VAL A 428 16.18 -11.92 94.13
C VAL A 428 14.99 -12.58 93.39
N ASP A 429 13.89 -12.77 94.13
CA ASP A 429 12.54 -13.29 93.79
C ASP A 429 12.12 -13.58 92.33
N SER A 430 11.64 -14.82 92.14
CA SER A 430 10.41 -15.17 91.39
C SER A 430 10.18 -14.60 89.97
N LEU A 431 11.19 -14.68 89.10
CA LEU A 431 10.99 -14.55 87.65
C LEU A 431 10.80 -15.94 87.00
N PRO A 432 9.91 -16.12 85.99
CA PRO A 432 9.81 -17.38 85.25
C PRO A 432 11.11 -17.65 84.50
N ASP A 433 11.60 -18.90 84.54
CA ASP A 433 12.91 -19.27 84.00
C ASP A 433 13.08 -18.76 82.56
N LEU A 434 14.11 -17.95 82.35
CA LEU A 434 14.45 -17.40 81.03
C LEU A 434 14.70 -18.51 80.02
N GLN A 435 15.17 -19.68 80.47
CA GLN A 435 15.36 -20.85 79.64
C GLN A 435 14.03 -21.43 79.12
N GLU A 436 12.98 -21.47 79.94
CA GLU A 436 11.63 -21.89 79.51
C GLU A 436 11.03 -20.90 78.50
N GLN A 437 11.22 -19.60 78.72
CA GLN A 437 10.77 -18.55 77.78
C GLN A 437 11.47 -18.67 76.42
N VAL A 438 12.79 -18.93 76.42
CA VAL A 438 13.58 -19.18 75.20
C VAL A 438 13.16 -20.47 74.49
N VAL A 439 12.81 -21.53 75.23
CA VAL A 439 12.26 -22.77 74.65
C VAL A 439 10.88 -22.52 74.02
N TRP A 440 10.00 -21.79 74.71
CA TRP A 440 8.67 -21.44 74.19
C TRP A 440 8.76 -20.63 72.89
N LEU A 441 9.60 -19.59 72.86
CA LEU A 441 9.84 -18.77 71.66
C LEU A 441 10.42 -19.58 70.49
N LYS A 442 11.26 -20.60 70.75
CA LYS A 442 11.77 -21.51 69.72
C LYS A 442 10.66 -22.39 69.13
N VAL A 443 9.79 -22.95 69.98
CA VAL A 443 8.63 -23.76 69.53
C VAL A 443 7.67 -22.91 68.71
N GLU A 444 7.35 -21.69 69.17
CA GLU A 444 6.45 -20.78 68.47
C GLU A 444 7.04 -20.28 67.13
N LEU A 445 8.35 -20.03 67.07
CA LEU A 445 9.04 -19.72 65.81
C LEU A 445 8.97 -20.89 64.81
N CYS A 446 9.18 -22.13 65.26
CA CYS A 446 9.00 -23.31 64.40
C CYS A 446 7.55 -23.42 63.89
N ARG A 447 6.55 -23.24 64.76
CA ARG A 447 5.12 -23.24 64.41
C ARG A 447 4.82 -22.21 63.31
N LEU A 448 5.30 -20.98 63.46
CA LEU A 448 5.11 -19.90 62.47
C LEU A 448 5.87 -20.16 61.15
N LEU A 449 7.03 -20.83 61.18
CA LEU A 449 7.76 -21.22 59.97
C LEU A 449 7.07 -22.36 59.22
N GLU A 450 6.44 -23.31 59.92
CA GLU A 450 5.60 -24.35 59.32
C GLU A 450 4.30 -23.78 58.74
N GLU A 451 3.62 -22.87 59.46
CA GLU A 451 2.45 -22.16 58.93
C GLU A 451 2.79 -21.33 57.68
N LYS A 452 3.94 -20.64 57.68
CA LYS A 452 4.44 -19.93 56.49
C LYS A 452 4.71 -20.88 55.33
N ARG A 453 5.36 -22.03 55.56
CA ARG A 453 5.60 -23.04 54.52
C ARG A 453 4.30 -23.60 53.94
N ALA A 454 3.33 -23.91 54.80
CA ALA A 454 2.01 -24.37 54.38
C ALA A 454 1.19 -23.29 53.65
N ALA A 455 1.40 -22.01 53.95
CA ALA A 455 0.79 -20.90 53.21
C ALA A 455 1.39 -20.76 51.80
N VAL A 456 2.71 -20.91 51.64
CA VAL A 456 3.38 -20.88 50.32
C VAL A 456 2.91 -22.02 49.43
N LEU A 457 2.89 -23.27 49.94
CA LEU A 457 2.43 -24.42 49.15
C LEU A 457 0.98 -24.25 48.64
N ARG A 458 0.06 -23.74 49.48
CA ARG A 458 -1.32 -23.44 49.04
C ARG A 458 -1.40 -22.32 48.01
N ALA A 459 -0.45 -21.38 47.99
CA ALA A 459 -0.38 -20.34 46.97
C ALA A 459 0.06 -20.92 45.62
N GLU A 460 1.05 -21.82 45.61
CA GLU A 460 1.50 -22.56 44.42
C GLU A 460 0.40 -23.48 43.85
N GLU A 461 -0.36 -24.15 44.73
CA GLU A 461 -1.57 -24.92 44.36
C GLU A 461 -2.66 -24.04 43.74
N LEU A 462 -2.90 -22.84 44.28
CA LEU A 462 -3.86 -21.88 43.73
C LEU A 462 -3.41 -21.28 42.40
N GLU A 463 -2.12 -20.95 42.25
CA GLU A 463 -1.56 -20.41 41.00
C GLU A 463 -1.65 -21.45 39.87
N THR A 464 -1.27 -22.70 40.14
CA THR A 464 -1.38 -23.79 39.15
C THR A 464 -2.83 -24.10 38.77
N ALA A 465 -3.76 -24.07 39.74
CA ALA A 465 -5.20 -24.21 39.47
C ALA A 465 -5.75 -23.04 38.62
N LEU A 466 -5.37 -21.80 38.92
CA LEU A 466 -5.73 -20.62 38.12
C LEU A 466 -5.18 -20.73 36.69
N MET A 467 -3.93 -21.19 36.53
CA MET A 467 -3.28 -21.33 35.23
C MET A 467 -3.99 -22.37 34.36
N GLU A 468 -4.42 -23.52 34.90
CA GLU A 468 -5.23 -24.48 34.17
C GLU A 468 -6.65 -23.98 33.87
N MET A 469 -7.28 -23.22 34.78
CA MET A 469 -8.57 -22.59 34.51
C MET A 469 -8.48 -21.63 33.30
N VAL A 470 -7.45 -20.77 33.25
CA VAL A 470 -7.22 -19.86 32.12
C VAL A 470 -6.90 -20.63 30.83
N LYS A 471 -6.11 -21.70 30.88
CA LYS A 471 -5.86 -22.59 29.72
C LYS A 471 -7.11 -23.33 29.24
N GLN A 472 -8.07 -23.61 30.12
CA GLN A 472 -9.36 -24.20 29.72
C GLN A 472 -10.27 -23.16 29.09
N ASP A 473 -10.36 -21.96 29.67
CA ASP A 473 -11.23 -20.91 29.13
C ASP A 473 -10.74 -20.37 27.78
N ASN A 474 -9.42 -20.10 27.65
CA ASN A 474 -8.82 -19.77 26.35
C ASN A 474 -9.07 -20.86 25.30
N ARG A 475 -9.04 -22.16 25.67
CA ARG A 475 -9.39 -23.26 24.76
C ARG A 475 -10.86 -23.23 24.34
N ARG A 476 -11.80 -22.96 25.26
CA ARG A 476 -13.23 -22.79 24.92
C ARG A 476 -13.47 -21.60 24.00
N GLN A 477 -12.87 -20.44 24.30
CA GLN A 477 -12.99 -19.24 23.47
C GLN A 477 -12.39 -19.44 22.07
N LEU A 478 -11.27 -20.16 21.95
CA LEU A 478 -10.68 -20.53 20.67
C LEU A 478 -11.56 -21.51 19.89
N SER A 479 -12.08 -22.57 20.52
CA SER A 479 -13.01 -23.51 19.87
C SER A 479 -14.27 -22.82 19.35
N ALA A 480 -14.91 -21.96 20.15
CA ALA A 480 -16.09 -21.20 19.73
C ALA A 480 -15.80 -20.24 18.56
N ARG A 481 -14.60 -19.64 18.51
CA ARG A 481 -14.13 -18.85 17.36
C ARG A 481 -13.89 -19.70 16.11
N VAL A 482 -13.34 -20.90 16.25
CA VAL A 482 -13.15 -21.83 15.13
C VAL A 482 -14.51 -22.26 14.56
N GLU A 483 -15.44 -22.69 15.40
CA GLU A 483 -16.80 -23.08 14.97
C GLU A 483 -17.52 -21.93 14.24
N HIS A 484 -17.40 -20.69 14.74
CA HIS A 484 -17.97 -19.51 14.09
C HIS A 484 -17.35 -19.23 12.71
N LEU A 485 -16.01 -19.29 12.60
CA LEU A 485 -15.29 -19.08 11.34
C LEU A 485 -15.56 -20.22 10.33
N GLU A 486 -15.72 -21.46 10.79
CA GLU A 486 -16.12 -22.58 9.93
C GLU A 486 -17.53 -22.37 9.36
N GLY A 487 -18.44 -21.77 10.14
CA GLY A 487 -19.75 -21.30 9.68
C GLY A 487 -19.66 -20.23 8.59
N GLU A 488 -18.93 -19.13 8.83
CA GLU A 488 -18.72 -18.07 7.83
C GLU A 488 -18.09 -18.62 6.54
N ILE A 489 -17.12 -19.53 6.66
CA ILE A 489 -16.47 -20.20 5.53
C ILE A 489 -17.46 -21.09 4.76
N ALA A 490 -18.45 -21.70 5.43
CA ALA A 490 -19.49 -22.48 4.76
C ALA A 490 -20.46 -21.58 3.98
N GLU A 491 -20.93 -20.48 4.58
CA GLU A 491 -21.79 -19.49 3.92
C GLU A 491 -21.09 -18.86 2.70
N LEU A 492 -19.83 -18.45 2.84
CA LEU A 492 -19.02 -17.91 1.74
C LEU A 492 -18.81 -18.93 0.61
N LYS A 493 -18.65 -20.22 0.93
CA LYS A 493 -18.57 -21.29 -0.09
C LYS A 493 -19.89 -21.47 -0.85
N GLN A 494 -21.03 -21.37 -0.16
CA GLN A 494 -22.34 -21.43 -0.81
C GLN A 494 -22.55 -20.22 -1.74
N ALA A 495 -22.34 -19.00 -1.23
CA ALA A 495 -22.45 -17.78 -2.01
C ALA A 495 -21.53 -17.76 -3.24
N LEU A 496 -20.31 -18.31 -3.12
CA LEU A 496 -19.38 -18.50 -4.25
C LEU A 496 -19.93 -19.48 -5.31
N SER A 497 -20.63 -20.54 -4.90
CA SER A 497 -21.27 -21.48 -5.83
C SER A 497 -22.44 -20.82 -6.58
N GLU A 498 -23.34 -20.15 -5.86
CA GLU A 498 -24.46 -19.41 -6.43
C GLU A 498 -23.98 -18.33 -7.43
N LYS A 499 -22.85 -17.65 -7.14
CA LYS A 499 -22.25 -16.67 -8.06
C LYS A 499 -21.66 -17.32 -9.32
N ARG A 500 -21.06 -18.50 -9.22
CA ARG A 500 -20.57 -19.26 -10.39
C ARG A 500 -21.71 -19.76 -11.28
N GLU A 501 -22.83 -20.19 -10.68
CA GLU A 501 -24.03 -20.56 -11.43
C GLU A 501 -24.66 -19.34 -12.12
N GLN A 502 -24.69 -18.18 -11.44
CA GLN A 502 -25.14 -16.91 -12.02
C GLN A 502 -24.23 -16.46 -13.18
N GLU A 503 -22.92 -16.61 -13.06
CA GLU A 503 -21.94 -16.32 -14.12
C GLU A 503 -22.11 -17.25 -15.32
N ALA A 504 -22.24 -18.57 -15.09
CA ALA A 504 -22.47 -19.54 -16.15
C ALA A 504 -23.79 -19.31 -16.90
N ALA A 505 -24.85 -18.92 -16.20
CA ALA A 505 -26.12 -18.52 -16.82
C ALA A 505 -25.98 -17.24 -17.65
N MET A 506 -25.26 -16.23 -17.14
CA MET A 506 -24.98 -14.99 -17.86
C MET A 506 -24.18 -15.24 -19.16
N LEU A 507 -23.18 -16.12 -19.12
CA LEU A 507 -22.40 -16.53 -20.29
C LEU A 507 -23.28 -17.22 -21.36
N GLN A 508 -24.22 -18.09 -20.97
CA GLN A 508 -25.17 -18.68 -21.92
C GLN A 508 -26.10 -17.65 -22.57
N VAL A 509 -26.53 -16.61 -21.82
CA VAL A 509 -27.32 -15.51 -22.39
C VAL A 509 -26.46 -14.69 -23.34
N LEU A 510 -25.22 -14.35 -22.98
CA LEU A 510 -24.31 -13.59 -23.83
C LEU A 510 -24.02 -14.31 -25.16
N MET A 511 -23.76 -15.63 -25.12
CA MET A 511 -23.56 -16.44 -26.33
C MET A 511 -24.79 -16.47 -27.24
N ARG A 512 -26.01 -16.46 -26.68
CA ARG A 512 -27.25 -16.37 -27.48
C ARG A 512 -27.37 -15.00 -28.15
N VAL A 513 -27.16 -13.92 -27.39
CA VAL A 513 -27.23 -12.54 -27.91
C VAL A 513 -26.18 -12.31 -28.99
N GLU A 514 -24.95 -12.81 -28.82
CA GLU A 514 -23.91 -12.71 -29.85
C GLU A 514 -24.28 -13.51 -31.12
N GLN A 515 -24.81 -14.71 -30.98
CA GLN A 515 -25.25 -15.52 -32.11
C GLN A 515 -26.44 -14.89 -32.85
N GLU A 516 -27.37 -14.26 -32.14
CA GLU A 516 -28.48 -13.48 -32.72
C GLU A 516 -27.96 -12.24 -33.45
N GLN A 517 -27.01 -11.49 -32.85
CA GLN A 517 -26.36 -10.35 -33.49
C GLN A 517 -25.64 -10.73 -34.79
N ARG A 518 -24.86 -11.81 -34.79
CA ARG A 518 -24.20 -12.35 -35.99
C ARG A 518 -25.21 -12.66 -37.10
N VAL A 519 -26.32 -13.33 -36.77
CA VAL A 519 -27.39 -13.63 -37.74
C VAL A 519 -28.06 -12.36 -38.28
N THR A 520 -28.25 -11.32 -37.45
CA THR A 520 -28.80 -10.03 -37.94
C THR A 520 -27.83 -9.25 -38.82
N GLU A 521 -26.52 -9.28 -38.54
CA GLU A 521 -25.51 -8.66 -39.40
C GLU A 521 -25.33 -9.42 -40.73
N ASP A 522 -25.30 -10.75 -40.71
CA ASP A 522 -25.27 -11.56 -41.94
C ASP A 522 -26.49 -11.27 -42.83
N ALA A 523 -27.68 -11.16 -42.23
CA ALA A 523 -28.90 -10.77 -42.94
C ALA A 523 -28.83 -9.33 -43.49
N ARG A 524 -28.25 -8.39 -42.73
CA ARG A 524 -28.05 -6.99 -43.17
C ARG A 524 -27.07 -6.91 -44.34
N LEU A 525 -25.95 -7.63 -44.27
CA LEU A 525 -24.94 -7.70 -45.33
C LEU A 525 -25.51 -8.33 -46.61
N SER A 526 -26.31 -9.39 -46.49
CA SER A 526 -27.00 -10.02 -47.62
C SER A 526 -27.96 -9.03 -48.31
N ALA A 527 -28.81 -8.34 -47.53
CA ALA A 527 -29.73 -7.33 -48.06
C ALA A 527 -29.00 -6.13 -48.70
N GLU A 528 -27.82 -5.75 -48.19
CA GLU A 528 -26.99 -4.70 -48.75
C GLU A 528 -26.37 -5.11 -50.11
N GLN A 529 -25.97 -6.37 -50.26
CA GLN A 529 -25.50 -6.95 -51.53
C GLN A 529 -26.62 -7.03 -52.57
N ASP A 530 -27.81 -7.52 -52.20
CA ASP A 530 -28.99 -7.54 -53.08
C ASP A 530 -29.38 -6.13 -53.54
N ALA A 531 -29.39 -5.14 -52.63
CA ALA A 531 -29.63 -3.75 -52.98
C ALA A 531 -28.55 -3.17 -53.91
N ALA A 532 -27.28 -3.58 -53.77
CA ALA A 532 -26.21 -3.20 -54.68
C ALA A 532 -26.39 -3.82 -56.08
N ALA A 533 -26.75 -5.10 -56.16
CA ALA A 533 -27.05 -5.78 -57.42
C ALA A 533 -28.25 -5.14 -58.15
N GLN A 534 -29.32 -4.81 -57.42
CA GLN A 534 -30.48 -4.10 -57.97
C GLN A 534 -30.10 -2.71 -58.50
N ARG A 535 -29.31 -1.92 -57.75
CA ARG A 535 -28.80 -0.61 -58.21
C ARG A 535 -27.98 -0.73 -59.50
N TYR A 536 -27.14 -1.75 -59.63
CA TYR A 536 -26.37 -2.01 -60.86
C TYR A 536 -27.29 -2.36 -62.05
N VAL A 537 -28.28 -3.23 -61.86
CA VAL A 537 -29.25 -3.58 -62.92
C VAL A 537 -30.05 -2.36 -63.38
N VAL A 538 -30.49 -1.50 -62.46
CA VAL A 538 -31.16 -0.23 -62.78
C VAL A 538 -30.25 0.69 -63.58
N HIS A 539 -28.97 0.84 -63.21
CA HIS A 539 -28.02 1.66 -63.96
C HIS A 539 -27.80 1.14 -65.40
N VAL A 540 -27.67 -0.18 -65.58
CA VAL A 540 -27.51 -0.80 -66.91
C VAL A 540 -28.78 -0.66 -67.77
N LEU A 541 -29.97 -0.66 -67.15
CA LEU A 541 -31.22 -0.38 -67.85
C LEU A 541 -31.36 1.10 -68.23
N GLN A 542 -30.96 2.02 -67.35
CA GLN A 542 -30.93 3.46 -67.60
C GLN A 542 -30.02 3.80 -68.79
N GLU A 543 -28.78 3.28 -68.81
CA GLU A 543 -27.83 3.50 -69.90
C GLU A 543 -28.36 2.95 -71.25
N LYS A 544 -29.06 1.81 -71.23
CA LYS A 544 -29.71 1.25 -72.43
C LYS A 544 -30.88 2.10 -72.90
N TYR A 545 -31.69 2.62 -71.97
CA TYR A 545 -32.81 3.52 -72.27
C TYR A 545 -32.31 4.83 -72.90
N GLU A 546 -31.28 5.45 -72.34
CA GLU A 546 -30.67 6.67 -72.88
C GLU A 546 -30.09 6.46 -74.29
N LYS A 547 -29.41 5.33 -74.54
CA LYS A 547 -28.95 4.96 -75.88
C LYS A 547 -30.10 4.73 -76.87
N ALA A 548 -31.20 4.12 -76.44
CA ALA A 548 -32.39 3.93 -77.27
C ALA A 548 -33.07 5.26 -77.60
N MET A 549 -33.21 6.16 -76.63
CA MET A 549 -33.76 7.51 -76.81
C MET A 549 -32.88 8.38 -77.73
N ALA A 550 -31.55 8.29 -77.61
CA ALA A 550 -30.63 8.98 -78.50
C ALA A 550 -30.74 8.49 -79.96
N SER A 551 -30.87 7.18 -80.17
CA SER A 551 -31.12 6.57 -81.48
C SER A 551 -32.46 7.02 -82.08
N LEU A 552 -33.53 7.04 -81.27
CA LEU A 552 -34.85 7.50 -81.70
C LEU A 552 -34.85 9.00 -82.07
N ALA A 553 -34.16 9.84 -81.29
CA ALA A 553 -33.97 11.26 -81.63
C ALA A 553 -33.09 11.48 -82.88
N GLU A 554 -32.30 10.49 -83.30
CA GLU A 554 -31.60 10.53 -84.58
C GLU A 554 -32.51 10.11 -85.73
N THR A 555 -33.32 9.07 -85.58
CA THR A 555 -34.28 8.66 -86.62
C THR A 555 -35.37 9.72 -86.82
N GLU A 556 -35.83 10.38 -85.77
CA GLU A 556 -36.74 11.53 -85.84
C GLU A 556 -36.15 12.67 -86.70
N LYS A 557 -34.89 13.07 -86.46
CA LYS A 557 -34.19 14.06 -87.31
C LYS A 557 -34.09 13.61 -88.77
N ARG A 558 -33.80 12.34 -89.03
CA ARG A 558 -33.74 11.77 -90.39
C ARG A 558 -35.12 11.81 -91.06
N VAL A 559 -36.20 11.55 -90.33
CA VAL A 559 -37.58 11.67 -90.83
C VAL A 559 -37.92 13.12 -91.17
N VAL A 560 -37.67 14.08 -90.27
CA VAL A 560 -37.92 15.52 -90.53
C VAL A 560 -37.14 16.02 -91.76
N ILE A 561 -35.89 15.56 -91.95
CA ILE A 561 -35.11 15.86 -93.16
C ILE A 561 -35.77 15.24 -94.41
N ALA A 562 -36.22 13.98 -94.34
CA ALA A 562 -36.88 13.31 -95.46
C ALA A 562 -38.23 13.95 -95.82
N GLU A 563 -39.03 14.37 -94.82
CA GLU A 563 -40.27 15.12 -95.00
C GLU A 563 -40.01 16.48 -95.66
N SER A 564 -39.00 17.23 -95.19
CA SER A 564 -38.61 18.50 -95.79
C SER A 564 -38.09 18.34 -97.24
N MET A 565 -37.33 17.28 -97.53
CA MET A 565 -36.90 16.95 -98.89
C MET A 565 -38.07 16.56 -99.79
N LEU A 566 -39.05 15.80 -99.28
CA LEU A 566 -40.27 15.45 -100.00
C LEU A 566 -41.12 16.68 -100.29
N GLU A 567 -41.30 17.57 -99.31
CA GLU A 567 -42.03 18.83 -99.48
C GLU A 567 -41.33 19.74 -100.51
N ALA A 568 -39.99 19.88 -100.45
CA ALA A 568 -39.23 20.62 -101.45
C ALA A 568 -39.37 20.01 -102.87
N THR A 569 -39.44 18.68 -102.98
CA THR A 569 -39.64 17.98 -104.26
C THR A 569 -41.06 18.24 -104.80
N LEU A 570 -42.08 18.13 -103.96
CA LEU A 570 -43.47 18.45 -104.32
C LEU A 570 -43.64 19.94 -104.69
N GLN A 571 -42.95 20.84 -104.00
CA GLN A 571 -42.92 22.26 -104.36
C GLN A 571 -42.27 22.47 -105.74
N TYR A 572 -41.16 21.78 -106.04
CA TYR A 572 -40.50 21.83 -107.36
C TYR A 572 -41.40 21.29 -108.49
N GLU A 573 -42.07 20.15 -108.30
CA GLU A 573 -43.04 19.60 -109.26
C GLU A 573 -44.27 20.52 -109.44
N SER A 574 -44.74 21.17 -108.37
CA SER A 574 -45.78 22.21 -108.43
C SER A 574 -45.31 23.46 -109.19
N GLY A 575 -44.00 23.74 -109.17
CA GLY A 575 -43.36 24.80 -109.95
C GLY A 575 -43.29 24.47 -111.44
N GLN A 576 -42.87 23.25 -111.79
CA GLN A 576 -42.87 22.78 -113.18
C GLN A 576 -44.27 22.76 -113.80
N SER A 577 -45.27 22.26 -113.06
CA SER A 577 -46.66 22.23 -113.54
C SER A 577 -47.31 23.62 -113.63
N LYS A 578 -46.86 24.62 -112.85
CA LYS A 578 -47.20 26.04 -113.05
C LYS A 578 -46.47 26.70 -114.22
N ALA A 579 -45.31 26.19 -114.62
CA ALA A 579 -44.61 26.64 -115.83
C ALA A 579 -45.25 26.11 -117.13
N GLN A 580 -46.17 25.13 -117.06
CA GLN A 580 -46.85 24.55 -118.21
C GLN A 580 -48.34 24.23 -117.97
N SER A 581 -49.22 25.25 -117.91
CA SER A 581 -50.61 25.12 -118.43
C SER A 581 -51.44 26.42 -118.37
N SER A 582 -52.23 26.67 -119.43
CA SER A 582 -53.47 27.47 -119.46
C SER A 582 -54.07 27.46 -120.88
N PRO A 583 -55.41 27.54 -121.08
CA PRO A 583 -56.49 27.07 -120.20
C PRO A 583 -57.65 26.32 -120.94
N GLY A 584 -58.40 25.47 -120.22
CA GLY A 584 -59.66 24.82 -120.66
C GLY A 584 -59.96 23.56 -119.81
N ALA A 585 -61.11 23.33 -119.16
CA ALA A 585 -62.53 23.29 -119.59
C ALA A 585 -62.91 21.98 -120.34
N VAL A 586 -64.00 21.24 -120.05
CA VAL A 586 -65.06 21.37 -119.01
C VAL A 586 -65.86 20.04 -118.86
N ARG A 587 -66.25 19.62 -117.63
CA ARG A 587 -67.31 18.62 -117.25
C ARG A 587 -67.15 17.16 -117.78
N ASN A 588 -67.81 16.10 -117.28
CA ASN A 588 -68.86 15.93 -116.25
C ASN A 588 -68.86 14.48 -115.66
N GLN A 589 -69.27 14.32 -114.38
CA GLN A 589 -69.95 13.14 -113.77
C GLN A 589 -69.22 11.75 -113.72
N ASP A 590 -69.45 10.86 -112.73
CA ASP A 590 -70.29 10.93 -111.52
C ASP A 590 -69.75 10.15 -110.30
N THR A 591 -70.44 10.24 -109.15
CA THR A 591 -70.05 9.72 -107.81
C THR A 591 -71.08 8.67 -107.27
N PRO A 592 -71.15 8.24 -105.98
CA PRO A 592 -70.28 8.35 -104.78
C PRO A 592 -69.89 6.94 -104.23
N THR A 593 -69.36 6.66 -103.03
CA THR A 593 -69.11 7.33 -101.72
C THR A 593 -67.63 7.07 -101.30
N ARG A 594 -67.08 7.22 -100.06
CA ARG A 594 -67.53 7.48 -98.67
C ARG A 594 -66.40 8.22 -97.91
N LYS A 595 -66.68 8.80 -96.72
CA LYS A 595 -65.70 9.53 -95.88
C LYS A 595 -65.41 8.86 -94.53
N VAL A 596 -64.12 8.81 -94.15
CA VAL A 596 -63.51 9.08 -92.82
C VAL A 596 -62.05 9.50 -93.12
N GLY A 597 -61.36 10.43 -92.45
CA GLY A 597 -61.72 11.36 -91.37
C GLY A 597 -60.49 11.64 -90.48
N LEU A 598 -59.74 12.71 -90.73
CA LEU A 598 -58.58 13.11 -89.91
C LEU A 598 -59.00 13.49 -88.48
N LEU A 599 -58.16 13.14 -87.49
CA LEU A 599 -57.95 13.93 -86.28
C LEU A 599 -56.49 13.84 -85.80
N SER A 600 -56.04 14.92 -85.15
CA SER A 600 -54.68 15.14 -84.67
C SER A 600 -54.64 15.23 -83.14
N PHE A 601 -53.64 14.62 -82.50
CA PHE A 601 -53.20 14.91 -81.13
C PHE A 601 -51.66 14.80 -81.07
N GLY A 602 -50.93 15.60 -80.29
CA GLY A 602 -51.38 16.67 -79.40
C GLY A 602 -50.59 16.68 -78.08
N LEU A 603 -49.32 17.11 -78.12
CA LEU A 603 -48.48 17.20 -76.93
C LEU A 603 -48.99 18.28 -75.96
N GLY A 604 -49.16 17.90 -74.68
CA GLY A 604 -49.55 18.81 -73.60
C GLY A 604 -48.86 18.45 -72.28
N TRP A 605 -48.05 19.37 -71.77
CA TRP A 605 -47.46 19.34 -70.42
C TRP A 605 -48.15 20.38 -69.52
N ARG A 606 -47.91 20.29 -68.20
CA ARG A 606 -48.35 21.18 -67.09
C ARG A 606 -49.77 20.98 -66.54
N ASP A 607 -50.06 21.18 -65.23
CA ASP A 607 -49.21 21.23 -64.00
C ASP A 607 -50.09 21.27 -62.72
N ARG A 608 -49.50 20.85 -61.59
CA ARG A 608 -49.60 21.47 -60.24
C ARG A 608 -50.72 21.13 -59.23
N ASN A 609 -50.27 21.02 -57.95
CA ASN A 609 -50.98 21.19 -56.65
C ASN A 609 -51.97 20.09 -56.20
N LYS A 610 -52.14 19.76 -54.91
CA LYS A 610 -51.30 19.85 -53.68
C LYS A 610 -52.03 19.15 -52.51
N GLY A 611 -51.37 18.38 -51.63
CA GLY A 611 -52.01 17.89 -50.38
C GLY A 611 -51.28 16.80 -49.57
N LYS A 612 -51.36 16.89 -48.23
CA LYS A 612 -50.94 15.97 -47.15
C LYS A 612 -51.93 16.20 -45.97
N PRO A 613 -51.95 15.42 -44.87
CA PRO A 613 -51.82 13.96 -44.69
C PRO A 613 -52.85 13.36 -43.67
N SER A 614 -53.02 12.03 -43.54
CA SER A 614 -53.45 11.35 -42.27
C SER A 614 -53.52 9.81 -42.36
N ASN A 615 -53.51 9.14 -41.19
CA ASN A 615 -53.55 7.67 -40.99
C ASN A 615 -54.90 6.98 -41.29
N ALA A 616 -54.84 5.68 -41.65
CA ALA A 616 -55.63 4.51 -41.20
C ALA A 616 -55.43 3.35 -42.22
N GLN A 617 -55.15 2.07 -41.93
CA GLN A 617 -55.46 1.11 -40.84
C GLN A 617 -56.67 0.20 -41.12
N GLU A 618 -56.40 -1.11 -41.20
CA GLU A 618 -57.32 -2.27 -41.11
C GLU A 618 -56.60 -3.36 -40.28
N SER A 619 -57.21 -4.33 -39.60
CA SER A 619 -58.53 -4.52 -38.93
C SER A 619 -58.38 -5.77 -38.02
N SER A 620 -59.22 -6.14 -37.04
CA SER A 620 -60.45 -5.60 -36.40
C SER A 620 -60.16 -5.39 -34.88
N GLU A 621 -61.03 -5.17 -33.86
CA GLU A 621 -62.46 -5.42 -33.54
C GLU A 621 -62.87 -6.90 -33.28
N SER A 622 -63.62 -7.27 -32.22
CA SER A 622 -64.24 -6.45 -31.14
C SER A 622 -64.77 -7.26 -29.93
N LYS A 623 -64.94 -6.59 -28.76
CA LYS A 623 -66.07 -6.69 -27.76
C LYS A 623 -66.27 -8.02 -26.99
N SER A 624 -66.90 -8.10 -25.79
CA SER A 624 -67.61 -7.11 -24.92
C SER A 624 -67.82 -7.58 -23.46
N ALA A 625 -67.90 -6.62 -22.51
CA ALA A 625 -68.79 -6.60 -21.30
C ALA A 625 -68.63 -7.67 -20.18
N ASN A 626 -69.17 -7.51 -18.94
CA ASN A 626 -69.40 -6.36 -18.05
C ASN A 626 -69.86 -6.88 -16.64
N GLU A 627 -69.64 -6.10 -15.56
CA GLU A 627 -70.26 -6.20 -14.20
C GLU A 627 -70.08 -7.49 -13.34
N GLY A 628 -70.08 -7.33 -11.99
CA GLY A 628 -70.16 -8.43 -11.00
C GLY A 628 -69.42 -8.21 -9.67
N THR A 629 -70.13 -7.84 -8.59
CA THR A 629 -69.57 -7.50 -7.25
C THR A 629 -69.64 -8.62 -6.20
N GLY A 630 -68.65 -8.66 -5.28
CA GLY A 630 -68.73 -9.31 -3.95
C GLY A 630 -67.81 -10.55 -3.77
N SER A 631 -67.40 -10.95 -2.55
CA SER A 631 -67.61 -10.36 -1.20
C SER A 631 -66.57 -10.89 -0.17
N ASN A 632 -66.50 -10.29 1.02
CA ASN A 632 -65.62 -10.68 2.13
C ASN A 632 -65.91 -12.07 2.73
N SER A 633 -64.88 -12.76 3.26
CA SER A 633 -64.80 -13.08 4.71
C SER A 633 -63.50 -13.79 5.17
N SER A 634 -62.79 -13.17 6.11
CA SER A 634 -61.99 -13.72 7.22
C SER A 634 -61.72 -15.24 7.38
N GLY A 635 -60.47 -15.57 7.72
CA GLY A 635 -60.16 -15.91 9.13
C GLY A 635 -59.56 -17.28 9.47
N LYS A 636 -58.28 -17.26 9.87
CA LYS A 636 -57.53 -18.08 10.88
C LYS A 636 -56.06 -18.18 10.43
N GLU A 637 -55.09 -17.73 11.21
CA GLU A 637 -54.62 -18.32 12.48
C GLU A 637 -54.16 -19.78 12.34
N ASN A 638 -52.84 -19.97 12.38
CA ASN A 638 -52.24 -20.81 13.41
C ASN A 638 -50.83 -20.27 13.71
N LYS A 639 -50.61 -19.84 14.96
CA LYS A 639 -49.33 -20.11 15.63
C LYS A 639 -49.20 -21.63 15.75
N ASN A 640 -47.98 -22.14 15.82
CA ASN A 640 -47.65 -23.14 16.83
C ASN A 640 -46.27 -22.76 17.37
N GLU A 641 -46.24 -22.24 18.60
CA GLU A 641 -45.12 -22.54 19.48
C GLU A 641 -45.28 -24.00 19.91
N GLU A 642 -44.20 -24.76 19.95
CA GLU A 642 -44.16 -26.00 20.71
C GLU A 642 -42.93 -25.92 21.63
N GLN A 643 -43.14 -26.15 22.92
CA GLN A 643 -42.17 -25.93 23.98
C GLN A 643 -42.18 -27.16 24.90
N GLU A 644 -41.03 -27.50 25.46
CA GLU A 644 -40.80 -28.57 26.45
C GLU A 644 -40.97 -30.03 25.97
N SER A 645 -39.84 -30.65 25.64
CA SER A 645 -39.36 -31.89 26.30
C SER A 645 -37.84 -31.97 26.23
#